data_AF-A0AA43QX98-F1
#
_entry.id   AF-A0AA43QX98-F1
#
_cell.length_a   1.000
_cell.length_b   1.000
_cell.length_c   1.000
_cell.angle_alpha   90.00
_cell.angle_beta   90.00
_cell.angle_gamma   90.00
#
_symmetry.space_group_name_H-M   'P 1'
#
loop_
_entity.id
_entity.type
_entity.pdbx_description
1 polymer ?
#
loop_
_entity_poly.entity_id
_entity_poly.type
_entity_poly.pdbx_seq_one_letter_code
_entity_poly.pdbx_strand_id
1 'polypeptide(L)'
;MTQQELISKIENQSIISQMYGNGTISKVRLSGSAIYFDIVFIVNGIQVNKSFSATIAVEKNVLEFENEETASFYNELKNTLVTSVKVEVPIIEKKIISDDVSSLKDINSVIKLFKNNESITQLLINNFDNQTFEETLCAEGFRYLEKAMNGYYLKDDCKIEVIILLSYLALKYYDGDLHTQIFSNYRKHRSETEYQFTDNSIRNSMYKILEPYRKEVQYFHDSSYNAVPIIYASVPHYRVSQLYKISYDIYKKKLLFDEDVSNDQIEAKVEECLRALKRKDLLSDSDSIKGTEYLMSKYTQSCIYSGFNLEALIKIISHCIRLIINHLTRHEDSFIVEPYYREGYDSWVDEFDNNTKEKTKYEQSRLLSRPYIKLKNQKYLYLNTGEYCMDDSYDPQKVQIEIYSDSKLIKAYDVDGPDDVLFNDDVSMGGYIIKRQKYLLDCSPIDKLSYKIVCDGEEIYSSKERLFRKVLFFDKNGNEVKPGTEYDGDIFVVSHTLDNNDESGSSAVIVSKKEDYYISIFEVNSKEVFRFDNEPYVFFKIKDPKLIGYQVPWASFTTMEGKEEKIYKDISVLFQASCDKEDIYISVDDNIITFGKDNDINYRIYLFSNEYNGLFAYLIKIYGLDSGLHNIKIYNIKTNKMIKNSDLVFVYDDTLSKCFVSKTNESIIYETSSKFLNETISFDYPYGTSKLEYDAFVKGLGHGKLNIYPSTISYSIDGLVWHDIDWKFYLFELNQTKNSIFVCGPDNLIPYVIDEKSTIRKRKLNYVQNDLDQFKYEINVDYLKTLKDAISLKISFEYGTRSKYLKVWYKPFIKNDSIIEYDKSSGKIKANILFEGKIKLWLLLSITNTENILHKVQISSGGSIELDKNSLINHYDGVHYITASLHMPASGISLFKKYDEVPFKTFPKVCIDDLEVKVEKQNIYFNDVTSEIVVNTVFIGTNKLKMEICPSGFNKIIYNDEITSGKAINIKINKSIFNSFTILLFKPKINGGYEEKSFYTSKPIRTTSYFLKRRLQIKDFILDDNSKYQPNNNWINFIRIEQLDDEYYLLGNIVGIGNKIVLENVYVSPITLNSEESAIKIYRIKDNKKYNLKLENGLKILSAILSMK
;
A
#
# COMPACT_ATOMS: atom_id res chain seq x y z
N MET A 1 -8.36 56.42 -19.09
CA MET A 1 -9.67 56.85 -19.61
C MET A 1 -10.55 57.16 -18.42
N THR A 2 -11.14 58.36 -18.37
CA THR A 2 -12.05 58.74 -17.28
C THR A 2 -13.43 58.07 -17.47
N GLN A 3 -14.23 57.90 -16.41
CA GLN A 3 -15.57 57.29 -16.52
C GLN A 3 -16.47 58.03 -17.54
N GLN A 4 -16.32 59.34 -17.66
CA GLN A 4 -17.06 60.15 -18.64
C GLN A 4 -16.62 59.91 -20.09
N GLU A 5 -15.33 59.62 -20.35
CA GLU A 5 -14.82 59.26 -21.67
C GLU A 5 -15.25 57.86 -22.13
N LEU A 6 -15.47 56.93 -21.19
CA LEU A 6 -16.01 55.61 -21.51
C LEU A 6 -17.49 55.71 -21.90
N ILE A 7 -18.28 56.47 -21.13
CA ILE A 7 -19.72 56.68 -21.40
C ILE A 7 -19.92 57.31 -22.78
N SER A 8 -19.16 58.36 -23.12
CA SER A 8 -19.34 59.07 -24.39
C SER A 8 -18.97 58.25 -25.64
N LYS A 9 -18.09 57.25 -25.50
CA LYS A 9 -17.72 56.34 -26.60
C LYS A 9 -18.75 55.23 -26.84
N ILE A 10 -19.55 54.91 -25.84
CA ILE A 10 -20.53 53.81 -25.87
C ILE A 10 -21.91 54.31 -26.28
N GLU A 11 -22.30 55.51 -25.83
CA GLU A 11 -23.53 56.15 -26.28
C GLU A 11 -23.51 56.36 -27.80
N ASN A 12 -24.62 56.06 -28.46
CA ASN A 12 -24.84 56.05 -29.91
C ASN A 12 -24.19 54.89 -30.70
N GLN A 13 -23.57 53.91 -30.04
CA GLN A 13 -23.12 52.70 -30.74
C GLN A 13 -24.31 51.85 -31.18
N SER A 14 -24.25 51.39 -32.43
CA SER A 14 -25.23 50.46 -32.99
C SER A 14 -24.92 49.04 -32.53
N ILE A 15 -25.97 48.31 -32.19
CA ILE A 15 -25.91 46.93 -31.72
C ILE A 15 -27.00 46.13 -32.43
N ILE A 16 -26.76 44.86 -32.67
CA ILE A 16 -27.72 43.98 -33.31
C ILE A 16 -28.24 43.04 -32.24
N SER A 17 -29.54 42.84 -32.15
CA SER A 17 -30.15 41.85 -31.28
C SER A 17 -30.86 40.82 -32.14
N GLN A 18 -30.62 39.54 -31.90
CA GLN A 18 -31.35 38.48 -32.58
C GLN A 18 -32.87 38.53 -32.29
N MET A 19 -33.27 39.11 -31.16
CA MET A 19 -34.67 39.20 -30.73
C MET A 19 -35.35 40.51 -31.14
N TYR A 20 -34.61 41.63 -31.14
CA TYR A 20 -35.16 42.97 -31.37
C TYR A 20 -34.58 43.69 -32.61
N GLY A 21 -33.75 43.02 -33.40
CA GLY A 21 -33.09 43.61 -34.57
C GLY A 21 -32.07 44.70 -34.18
N ASN A 22 -31.87 45.67 -35.07
CA ASN A 22 -30.91 46.74 -34.86
C ASN A 22 -31.38 47.69 -33.75
N GLY A 23 -30.53 47.89 -32.75
CA GLY A 23 -30.71 48.83 -31.66
C GLY A 23 -29.59 49.86 -31.61
N THR A 24 -29.86 51.00 -30.97
CA THR A 24 -28.85 52.02 -30.69
C THR A 24 -28.84 52.32 -29.20
N ILE A 25 -27.66 52.32 -28.58
CA ILE A 25 -27.52 52.66 -27.17
C ILE A 25 -27.80 54.16 -27.01
N SER A 26 -28.95 54.50 -26.43
CA SER A 26 -29.40 55.89 -26.30
C SER A 26 -28.87 56.56 -25.04
N LYS A 27 -28.54 55.79 -24.00
CA LYS A 27 -28.00 56.33 -22.75
C LYS A 27 -27.23 55.29 -21.95
N VAL A 28 -26.14 55.70 -21.31
CA VAL A 28 -25.38 54.87 -20.36
C VAL A 28 -25.32 55.57 -19.01
N ARG A 29 -25.73 54.86 -17.94
CA ARG A 29 -25.75 55.40 -16.57
C ARG A 29 -24.91 54.52 -15.65
N LEU A 30 -24.05 55.14 -14.84
CA LEU A 30 -23.27 54.46 -13.82
C LEU A 30 -23.90 54.71 -12.43
N SER A 31 -24.07 53.65 -11.64
CA SER A 31 -24.48 53.74 -10.24
C SER A 31 -23.70 52.71 -9.43
N GLY A 32 -22.70 53.16 -8.66
CA GLY A 32 -21.80 52.27 -7.93
C GLY A 32 -20.94 51.41 -8.86
N SER A 33 -20.95 50.09 -8.67
CA SER A 33 -20.28 49.10 -9.52
C SER A 33 -21.11 48.62 -10.72
N ALA A 34 -22.33 49.16 -10.89
CA ALA A 34 -23.25 48.78 -11.95
C ALA A 34 -23.32 49.82 -13.09
N ILE A 35 -23.34 49.33 -14.33
CA ILE A 35 -23.59 50.08 -15.56
C ILE A 35 -24.97 49.73 -16.09
N TYR A 36 -25.76 50.75 -16.43
CA TYR A 36 -27.07 50.62 -17.07
C TYR A 36 -27.01 51.13 -18.51
N PHE A 37 -27.52 50.35 -19.46
CA PHE A 37 -27.62 50.68 -20.88
C PHE A 37 -29.10 50.83 -21.25
N ASP A 38 -29.51 52.03 -21.67
CA ASP A 38 -30.81 52.25 -22.30
C ASP A 38 -30.64 52.13 -23.81
N ILE A 39 -31.42 51.25 -24.44
CA ILE A 39 -31.26 50.87 -25.85
C ILE A 39 -32.59 51.02 -26.55
N VAL A 40 -32.52 51.65 -27.71
CA VAL A 40 -33.65 51.90 -28.59
C VAL A 40 -33.58 50.93 -29.76
N PHE A 41 -34.53 50.02 -29.87
CA PHE A 41 -34.67 49.10 -31.00
C PHE A 41 -35.75 49.58 -31.96
N ILE A 42 -35.58 49.36 -33.26
CA ILE A 42 -36.62 49.60 -34.26
C ILE A 42 -37.11 48.25 -34.77
N VAL A 43 -38.26 47.81 -34.27
CA VAL A 43 -38.89 46.54 -34.66
C VAL A 43 -40.11 46.87 -35.50
N ASN A 44 -40.11 46.46 -36.78
CA ASN A 44 -41.21 46.71 -37.72
C ASN A 44 -41.65 48.19 -37.82
N GLY A 45 -40.68 49.13 -37.72
CA GLY A 45 -40.94 50.57 -37.80
C GLY A 45 -41.44 51.22 -36.51
N ILE A 46 -41.55 50.48 -35.40
CA ILE A 46 -41.95 51.00 -34.08
C ILE A 46 -40.73 51.01 -33.15
N GLN A 47 -40.55 52.13 -32.45
CA GLN A 47 -39.45 52.33 -31.51
C GLN A 47 -39.75 51.64 -30.16
N VAL A 48 -38.89 50.72 -29.75
CA VAL A 48 -39.00 49.97 -28.49
C VAL A 48 -37.78 50.24 -27.62
N ASN A 49 -38.00 50.78 -26.43
CA ASN A 49 -36.91 51.10 -25.49
C ASN A 49 -36.75 49.97 -24.46
N LYS A 50 -35.52 49.50 -24.27
CA LYS A 50 -35.16 48.47 -23.29
C LYS A 50 -33.94 48.91 -22.48
N SER A 51 -33.96 48.65 -21.18
CA SER A 51 -32.87 48.98 -20.27
C SER A 51 -32.21 47.70 -19.75
N PHE A 52 -30.89 47.65 -19.71
CA PHE A 52 -30.08 46.51 -19.27
C PHE A 52 -29.10 46.93 -18.19
N SER A 53 -28.79 46.07 -17.21
CA SER A 53 -27.81 46.31 -16.14
C SER A 53 -26.66 45.29 -16.18
N ALA A 54 -25.44 45.73 -15.87
CA ALA A 54 -24.25 44.89 -15.71
C ALA A 54 -23.37 45.37 -14.55
N THR A 55 -22.69 44.44 -13.88
CA THR A 55 -21.76 44.72 -12.78
C THR A 55 -20.31 44.53 -13.25
N ILE A 56 -19.41 45.45 -12.89
CA ILE A 56 -17.98 45.34 -13.24
C ILE A 56 -17.25 44.54 -12.15
N ALA A 57 -16.79 43.33 -12.47
CA ALA A 57 -15.89 42.56 -11.61
C ALA A 57 -14.42 42.90 -11.97
N VAL A 58 -13.88 43.94 -11.33
CA VAL A 58 -12.56 44.52 -11.65
C VAL A 58 -11.42 43.51 -11.52
N GLU A 59 -11.50 42.53 -10.62
CA GLU A 59 -10.45 41.50 -10.43
C GLU A 59 -10.39 40.46 -11.56
N LYS A 60 -11.41 40.38 -12.42
CA LYS A 60 -11.50 39.39 -13.50
C LYS A 60 -11.55 40.00 -14.90
N ASN A 61 -11.59 41.32 -15.04
CA ASN A 61 -11.81 42.01 -16.33
C ASN A 61 -13.06 41.51 -17.09
N VAL A 62 -14.15 41.22 -16.37
CA VAL A 62 -15.43 40.74 -16.95
C VAL A 62 -16.59 41.64 -16.49
N LEU A 63 -17.46 42.00 -17.44
CA LEU A 63 -18.79 42.58 -17.20
C LEU A 63 -19.80 41.45 -17.01
N GLU A 64 -20.45 41.39 -15.86
CA GLU A 64 -21.41 40.32 -15.54
C GLU A 64 -22.83 40.91 -15.52
N PHE A 65 -23.69 40.46 -16.43
CA PHE A 65 -25.07 40.95 -16.60
C PHE A 65 -26.02 40.18 -15.67
N GLU A 66 -26.98 40.86 -15.05
CA GLU A 66 -27.80 40.29 -13.95
C GLU A 66 -28.84 39.23 -14.37
N ASN A 67 -29.04 38.94 -15.66
CA ASN A 67 -30.04 37.97 -16.12
C ASN A 67 -29.56 37.05 -17.26
N GLU A 68 -29.97 35.78 -17.24
CA GLU A 68 -29.56 34.73 -18.20
C GLU A 68 -30.00 34.98 -19.66
N GLU A 69 -31.08 35.74 -19.90
CA GLU A 69 -31.52 36.13 -21.26
C GLU A 69 -30.53 37.08 -21.97
N THR A 70 -29.54 37.63 -21.25
CA THR A 70 -28.60 38.66 -21.75
C THR A 70 -27.24 38.11 -22.20
N ALA A 71 -27.00 36.79 -22.15
CA ALA A 71 -25.70 36.19 -22.46
C ALA A 71 -25.32 36.27 -23.96
N SER A 72 -26.29 36.26 -24.88
CA SER A 72 -26.04 36.44 -26.33
C SER A 72 -25.56 37.87 -26.64
N PHE A 73 -26.14 38.85 -25.94
CA PHE A 73 -25.81 40.27 -26.07
C PHE A 73 -24.39 40.61 -25.55
N TYR A 74 -23.86 39.82 -24.60
CA TYR A 74 -22.54 39.99 -24.00
C TYR A 74 -21.39 39.89 -25.02
N ASN A 75 -21.44 38.92 -25.92
CA ASN A 75 -20.34 38.68 -26.87
C ASN A 75 -20.23 39.80 -27.91
N GLU A 76 -21.36 40.35 -28.38
CA GLU A 76 -21.36 41.48 -29.31
C GLU A 76 -20.94 42.79 -28.63
N LEU A 77 -21.42 43.08 -27.42
CA LEU A 77 -21.03 44.30 -26.70
C LEU A 77 -19.54 44.29 -26.32
N LYS A 78 -19.00 43.11 -25.96
CA LYS A 78 -17.57 42.89 -25.70
C LYS A 78 -16.73 43.19 -26.95
N ASN A 79 -17.16 42.75 -28.12
CA ASN A 79 -16.44 43.00 -29.38
C ASN A 79 -16.44 44.50 -29.75
N THR A 80 -17.54 45.22 -29.52
CA THR A 80 -17.65 46.67 -29.78
C THR A 80 -16.87 47.53 -28.76
N LEU A 81 -16.77 47.07 -27.50
CA LEU A 81 -16.00 47.75 -26.46
C LEU A 81 -14.48 47.51 -26.57
N VAL A 82 -14.07 46.29 -26.92
CA VAL A 82 -12.65 45.94 -27.10
C VAL A 82 -12.05 46.68 -28.31
N THR A 83 -12.85 47.02 -29.32
CA THR A 83 -12.40 47.84 -30.46
C THR A 83 -12.28 49.34 -30.14
N SER A 84 -13.03 49.87 -29.16
CA SER A 84 -13.07 51.31 -28.84
C SER A 84 -12.11 51.76 -27.72
N VAL A 85 -11.50 50.80 -27.00
CA VAL A 85 -10.46 51.03 -25.98
C VAL A 85 -9.09 50.54 -26.49
N LYS A 86 -8.62 51.09 -27.61
CA LYS A 86 -7.17 51.17 -27.86
C LYS A 86 -6.62 52.25 -26.93
N VAL A 87 -6.06 51.84 -25.79
CA VAL A 87 -5.14 52.68 -25.02
C VAL A 87 -3.89 52.85 -25.88
N GLU A 88 -3.54 54.09 -26.20
CA GLU A 88 -2.23 54.43 -26.76
C GLU A 88 -1.16 54.03 -25.74
N VAL A 89 -0.56 52.86 -25.97
CA VAL A 89 0.76 52.51 -25.44
C VAL A 89 1.77 53.31 -26.26
N PRO A 90 2.76 53.97 -25.63
CA PRO A 90 3.71 54.83 -26.33
C PRO A 90 4.38 54.08 -27.47
N ILE A 91 4.39 54.73 -28.62
CA ILE A 91 5.12 54.34 -29.82
C ILE A 91 6.60 54.21 -29.42
N ILE A 92 7.01 53.00 -29.06
CA ILE A 92 8.37 52.56 -29.30
C ILE A 92 8.42 52.36 -30.80
N GLU A 93 9.16 53.22 -31.49
CA GLU A 93 9.58 53.01 -32.87
C GLU A 93 10.28 51.66 -32.99
N LYS A 94 9.50 50.61 -33.29
CA LYS A 94 9.99 49.35 -33.83
C LYS A 94 9.10 48.97 -35.01
N LYS A 95 9.56 49.47 -36.16
CA LYS A 95 9.52 48.84 -37.48
C LYS A 95 8.13 48.47 -38.05
N ILE A 96 7.54 49.42 -38.75
CA ILE A 96 6.79 49.16 -40.00
C ILE A 96 7.73 48.58 -41.10
N ILE A 97 9.03 48.46 -40.83
CA ILE A 97 10.05 47.86 -41.71
C ILE A 97 10.30 46.36 -41.36
N SER A 98 9.60 45.72 -40.41
CA SER A 98 9.88 44.30 -40.04
C SER A 98 8.97 43.27 -40.70
N ASP A 99 7.71 43.59 -40.98
CA ASP A 99 6.73 42.56 -41.37
C ASP A 99 6.71 42.32 -42.88
N ASP A 100 6.94 43.36 -43.70
CA ASP A 100 7.23 43.21 -45.13
C ASP A 100 8.58 42.51 -45.36
N VAL A 101 9.54 42.70 -44.45
CA VAL A 101 10.86 42.05 -44.53
C VAL A 101 10.78 40.58 -44.08
N SER A 102 9.88 40.22 -43.17
CA SER A 102 9.66 38.82 -42.78
C SER A 102 8.90 38.05 -43.86
N SER A 103 7.85 38.63 -44.46
CA SER A 103 7.08 37.99 -45.54
C SER A 103 7.94 37.77 -46.80
N LEU A 104 8.75 38.76 -47.20
CA LEU A 104 9.73 38.61 -48.29
C LEU A 104 10.79 37.57 -47.98
N LYS A 105 11.22 37.46 -46.72
CA LYS A 105 12.17 36.43 -46.27
C LYS A 105 11.55 35.04 -46.34
N ASP A 106 10.26 34.91 -46.02
CA ASP A 106 9.53 33.64 -46.10
C ASP A 106 9.33 33.22 -47.55
N ILE A 107 8.89 34.11 -48.45
CA ILE A 107 8.77 33.83 -49.89
C ILE A 107 10.12 33.39 -50.48
N ASN A 108 11.21 34.11 -50.18
CA ASN A 108 12.56 33.72 -50.62
C ASN A 108 12.99 32.36 -50.06
N SER A 109 12.56 32.01 -48.84
CA SER A 109 12.82 30.70 -48.24
C SER A 109 12.05 29.60 -48.97
N VAL A 110 10.78 29.82 -49.34
CA VAL A 110 10.00 28.87 -50.15
C VAL A 110 10.63 28.66 -51.53
N ILE A 111 11.05 29.74 -52.20
CA ILE A 111 11.77 29.66 -53.49
C ILE A 111 13.04 28.83 -53.36
N LYS A 112 13.79 29.02 -52.27
CA LYS A 112 15.01 28.27 -52.00
C LYS A 112 14.74 26.76 -51.83
N LEU A 113 13.70 26.39 -51.08
CA LEU A 113 13.28 24.99 -50.94
C LEU A 113 12.93 24.37 -52.29
N PHE A 114 12.13 25.10 -53.09
CA PHE A 114 11.74 24.64 -54.42
C PHE A 114 12.96 24.39 -55.32
N LYS A 115 13.93 25.30 -55.33
CA LYS A 115 15.18 25.15 -56.11
C LYS A 115 16.04 23.97 -55.67
N ASN A 116 15.96 23.60 -54.39
CA ASN A 116 16.68 22.46 -53.83
C ASN A 116 15.94 21.13 -54.05
N ASN A 117 14.78 21.13 -54.73
CA ASN A 117 13.86 19.99 -54.81
C ASN A 117 13.39 19.50 -53.43
N GLU A 118 13.35 20.40 -52.45
CA GLU A 118 12.79 20.14 -51.11
C GLU A 118 11.30 20.53 -51.09
N SER A 119 10.52 19.90 -50.20
CA SER A 119 9.09 20.19 -50.12
C SER A 119 8.82 21.61 -49.64
N ILE A 120 7.98 22.34 -50.37
CA ILE A 120 7.49 23.67 -49.99
C ILE A 120 6.28 23.61 -49.05
N THR A 121 5.64 22.45 -48.90
CA THR A 121 4.31 22.33 -48.30
C THR A 121 4.25 22.81 -46.86
N GLN A 122 5.26 22.49 -46.02
CA GLN A 122 5.26 22.88 -44.61
C GLN A 122 5.30 24.41 -44.43
N LEU A 123 6.11 25.13 -45.23
CA LEU A 123 6.15 26.59 -45.15
C LEU A 123 4.84 27.24 -45.62
N LEU A 124 4.15 26.62 -46.59
CA LEU A 124 2.83 27.08 -47.03
C LEU A 124 1.78 26.87 -45.92
N ILE A 125 1.80 25.72 -45.23
CA ILE A 125 0.92 25.45 -44.08
C ILE A 125 1.17 26.45 -42.93
N ASN A 126 2.44 26.70 -42.59
CA ASN A 126 2.80 27.65 -41.54
C ASN A 126 2.31 29.08 -41.85
N ASN A 127 2.14 29.43 -43.12
CA ASN A 127 1.66 30.73 -43.58
C ASN A 127 0.18 30.73 -44.01
N PHE A 128 -0.58 29.67 -43.72
CA PHE A 128 -1.95 29.49 -44.21
C PHE A 128 -2.90 30.66 -43.90
N ASP A 129 -2.77 31.27 -42.71
CA ASP A 129 -3.57 32.43 -42.27
C ASP A 129 -2.74 33.73 -42.19
N ASN A 130 -1.54 33.75 -42.77
CA ASN A 130 -0.71 34.95 -42.80
C ASN A 130 -1.15 35.87 -43.96
N GLN A 131 -1.98 36.87 -43.64
CA GLN A 131 -2.53 37.80 -44.62
C GLN A 131 -1.43 38.56 -45.39
N THR A 132 -0.36 39.01 -44.72
CA THR A 132 0.74 39.74 -45.37
C THR A 132 1.52 38.85 -46.34
N PHE A 133 1.77 37.59 -45.96
CA PHE A 133 2.40 36.62 -46.87
C PHE A 133 1.52 36.37 -48.10
N GLU A 134 0.21 36.17 -47.90
CA GLU A 134 -0.74 35.95 -48.99
C GLU A 134 -0.82 37.15 -49.93
N GLU A 135 -0.99 38.37 -49.41
CA GLU A 135 -1.09 39.59 -50.21
C GLU A 135 0.19 39.81 -51.03
N THR A 136 1.36 39.59 -50.42
CA THR A 136 2.66 39.74 -51.09
C THR A 136 2.85 38.68 -52.18
N LEU A 137 2.55 37.42 -51.87
CA LEU A 137 2.67 36.30 -52.82
C LEU A 137 1.69 36.46 -54.00
N CYS A 138 0.45 36.88 -53.72
CA CYS A 138 -0.54 37.18 -54.76
C CYS A 138 -0.10 38.37 -55.61
N ALA A 139 0.37 39.47 -55.01
CA ALA A 139 0.81 40.66 -55.75
C ALA A 139 1.96 40.35 -56.71
N GLU A 140 3.02 39.68 -56.24
CA GLU A 140 4.18 39.34 -57.06
C GLU A 140 3.87 38.20 -58.04
N GLY A 141 3.27 37.11 -57.57
CA GLY A 141 2.96 35.95 -58.41
C GLY A 141 2.00 36.29 -59.55
N PHE A 142 0.94 37.09 -59.29
CA PHE A 142 0.04 37.53 -60.36
C PHE A 142 0.72 38.53 -61.31
N ARG A 143 1.62 39.39 -60.82
CA ARG A 143 2.42 40.30 -61.68
C ARG A 143 3.32 39.51 -62.64
N TYR A 144 3.93 38.42 -62.19
CA TYR A 144 4.71 37.55 -63.07
C TYR A 144 3.83 36.77 -64.04
N LEU A 145 2.66 36.31 -63.61
CA LEU A 145 1.69 35.67 -64.50
C LEU A 145 1.21 36.62 -65.61
N GLU A 146 0.97 37.89 -65.30
CA GLU A 146 0.63 38.93 -66.29
C GLU A 146 1.75 39.20 -67.30
N LYS A 147 3.00 39.21 -66.85
CA LYS A 147 4.14 39.29 -67.75
C LYS A 147 4.15 38.10 -68.71
N ALA A 148 3.89 36.88 -68.23
CA ALA A 148 3.77 35.72 -69.11
C ALA A 148 2.59 35.84 -70.09
N MET A 149 1.43 36.35 -69.65
CA MET A 149 0.25 36.58 -70.50
C MET A 149 0.54 37.58 -71.63
N ASN A 150 1.31 38.62 -71.35
CA ASN A 150 1.77 39.60 -72.34
C ASN A 150 2.93 39.10 -73.22
N GLY A 151 3.33 37.83 -73.08
CA GLY A 151 4.38 37.22 -73.89
C GLY A 151 5.81 37.58 -73.49
N TYR A 152 6.02 38.19 -72.31
CA TYR A 152 7.37 38.44 -71.80
C TYR A 152 8.04 37.14 -71.35
N TYR A 153 9.35 37.04 -71.59
CA TYR A 153 10.15 35.95 -71.06
C TYR A 153 10.33 36.10 -69.54
N LEU A 154 9.97 35.06 -68.78
CA LEU A 154 10.18 35.00 -67.33
C LEU A 154 11.50 34.28 -67.02
N LYS A 155 12.26 34.84 -66.07
CA LYS A 155 13.37 34.14 -65.40
C LYS A 155 12.83 32.96 -64.58
N ASP A 156 13.66 31.97 -64.30
CA ASP A 156 13.23 30.76 -63.61
C ASP A 156 12.70 31.03 -62.20
N ASP A 157 13.32 31.93 -61.44
CA ASP A 157 12.82 32.37 -60.12
C ASP A 157 11.39 32.92 -60.19
N CYS A 158 11.09 33.71 -61.22
CA CYS A 158 9.75 34.26 -61.44
C CYS A 158 8.74 33.16 -61.81
N LYS A 159 9.16 32.11 -62.51
CA LYS A 159 8.30 30.95 -62.80
C LYS A 159 8.02 30.15 -61.53
N ILE A 160 9.04 29.95 -60.69
CA ILE A 160 8.94 29.27 -59.40
C ILE A 160 7.95 30.00 -58.48
N GLU A 161 8.04 31.33 -58.39
CA GLU A 161 7.08 32.13 -57.61
C GLU A 161 5.64 31.97 -58.09
N VAL A 162 5.41 31.90 -59.41
CA VAL A 162 4.08 31.60 -59.95
C VAL A 162 3.64 30.20 -59.53
N ILE A 163 4.51 29.19 -59.52
CA ILE A 163 4.18 27.83 -59.05
C ILE A 163 3.84 27.82 -57.56
N ILE A 164 4.59 28.56 -56.74
CA ILE A 164 4.34 28.71 -55.29
C ILE A 164 2.97 29.37 -55.07
N LEU A 165 2.65 30.44 -55.79
CA LEU A 165 1.33 31.07 -55.77
C LEU A 165 0.23 30.08 -56.11
N LEU A 166 0.36 29.36 -57.23
CA LEU A 166 -0.64 28.38 -57.67
C LEU A 166 -0.80 27.25 -56.65
N SER A 167 0.28 26.82 -56.01
CA SER A 167 0.27 25.78 -54.97
C SER A 167 -0.38 26.29 -53.67
N TYR A 168 -0.14 27.54 -53.28
CA TYR A 168 -0.80 28.16 -52.13
C TYR A 168 -2.32 28.31 -52.37
N LEU A 169 -2.72 28.76 -53.55
CA LEU A 169 -4.15 28.82 -53.93
C LEU A 169 -4.77 27.42 -53.97
N ALA A 170 -4.03 26.41 -54.43
CA ALA A 170 -4.47 25.02 -54.38
C ALA A 170 -4.59 24.49 -52.94
N LEU A 171 -3.69 24.89 -52.03
CA LEU A 171 -3.74 24.52 -50.62
C LEU A 171 -4.99 25.13 -49.94
N LYS A 172 -5.23 26.43 -50.14
CA LYS A 172 -6.22 27.20 -49.38
C LYS A 172 -7.63 27.17 -49.97
N TYR A 173 -7.76 27.27 -51.29
CA TYR A 173 -9.05 27.54 -51.94
C TYR A 173 -9.57 26.41 -52.83
N TYR A 174 -8.77 25.39 -53.13
CA TYR A 174 -9.22 24.31 -54.00
C TYR A 174 -10.40 23.55 -53.41
N ASP A 175 -11.46 23.40 -54.19
CA ASP A 175 -12.73 22.76 -53.85
C ASP A 175 -13.13 21.67 -54.86
N GLY A 176 -12.27 21.41 -55.85
CA GLY A 176 -12.57 20.59 -57.02
C GLY A 176 -12.23 21.29 -58.33
N ASP A 177 -12.31 22.63 -58.38
CA ASP A 177 -12.01 23.44 -59.58
C ASP A 177 -10.96 24.53 -59.32
N LEU A 178 -9.70 24.22 -59.58
CA LEU A 178 -8.57 25.13 -59.35
C LEU A 178 -8.61 26.37 -60.26
N HIS A 179 -9.12 26.24 -61.49
CA HIS A 179 -9.11 27.36 -62.45
C HIS A 179 -10.03 28.49 -61.99
N THR A 180 -11.22 28.14 -61.52
CA THR A 180 -12.16 29.12 -60.96
C THR A 180 -11.57 29.84 -59.75
N GLN A 181 -10.83 29.13 -58.89
CA GLN A 181 -10.20 29.72 -57.70
C GLN A 181 -9.04 30.66 -58.04
N ILE A 182 -8.23 30.32 -59.04
CA ILE A 182 -7.16 31.21 -59.52
C ILE A 182 -7.76 32.47 -60.12
N PHE A 183 -8.82 32.32 -60.93
CA PHE A 183 -9.48 33.43 -61.58
C PHE A 183 -10.16 34.38 -60.58
N SER A 184 -10.86 33.83 -59.60
CA SER A 184 -11.52 34.63 -58.56
C SER A 184 -10.51 35.39 -57.71
N ASN A 185 -9.37 34.78 -57.36
CA ASN A 185 -8.30 35.45 -56.61
C ASN A 185 -7.56 36.49 -57.46
N TYR A 186 -7.33 36.22 -58.75
CA TYR A 186 -6.79 37.21 -59.68
C TYR A 186 -7.69 38.45 -59.77
N ARG A 187 -9.02 38.26 -59.86
CA ARG A 187 -10.03 39.36 -59.82
C ARG A 187 -9.95 40.17 -58.56
N LYS A 188 -9.82 39.52 -57.40
CA LYS A 188 -9.79 40.21 -56.11
C LYS A 188 -8.55 41.09 -55.93
N HIS A 189 -7.41 40.67 -56.48
CA HIS A 189 -6.12 41.35 -56.28
C HIS A 189 -5.78 42.35 -57.40
N ARG A 190 -6.68 42.55 -58.38
CA ARG A 190 -6.51 43.52 -59.47
C ARG A 190 -7.71 44.44 -59.58
N SER A 191 -7.47 45.71 -59.89
CA SER A 191 -8.56 46.69 -60.00
C SER A 191 -9.46 46.39 -61.20
N GLU A 192 -10.77 46.68 -61.10
CA GLU A 192 -11.74 46.46 -62.19
C GLU A 192 -11.37 47.20 -63.50
N THR A 193 -10.52 48.24 -63.39
CA THR A 193 -9.99 49.03 -64.51
C THR A 193 -8.77 48.41 -65.21
N GLU A 194 -8.13 47.38 -64.63
CA GLU A 194 -6.93 46.68 -65.15
C GLU A 194 -7.27 45.32 -65.79
N TYR A 195 -8.56 45.02 -65.95
CA TYR A 195 -9.05 43.73 -66.45
C TYR A 195 -8.82 43.56 -67.96
N GLN A 196 -7.65 43.05 -68.35
CA GLN A 196 -7.27 42.90 -69.77
C GLN A 196 -7.25 41.46 -70.29
N PHE A 197 -7.28 40.46 -69.41
CA PHE A 197 -7.04 39.06 -69.79
C PHE A 197 -8.27 38.16 -69.58
N THR A 198 -8.50 37.26 -70.53
CA THR A 198 -9.54 36.23 -70.45
C THR A 198 -9.09 35.04 -69.61
N ASP A 199 -10.02 34.25 -69.10
CA ASP A 199 -9.77 32.98 -68.40
C ASP A 199 -8.87 32.06 -69.24
N ASN A 200 -9.05 32.07 -70.56
CA ASN A 200 -8.26 31.28 -71.49
C ASN A 200 -6.81 31.77 -71.58
N SER A 201 -6.58 33.10 -71.47
CA SER A 201 -5.24 33.70 -71.46
C SER A 201 -4.46 33.32 -70.18
N ILE A 202 -5.13 33.36 -69.02
CA ILE A 202 -4.57 32.93 -67.74
C ILE A 202 -4.20 31.45 -67.80
N ARG A 203 -5.15 30.60 -68.23
CA ARG A 203 -4.96 29.15 -68.37
C ARG A 203 -3.79 28.79 -69.28
N ASN A 204 -3.72 29.37 -70.48
CA ASN A 204 -2.65 29.08 -71.43
C ASN A 204 -1.27 29.50 -70.90
N SER A 205 -1.21 30.59 -70.13
CA SER A 205 0.05 31.08 -69.55
C SER A 205 0.50 30.20 -68.39
N MET A 206 -0.44 29.78 -67.53
CA MET A 206 -0.16 28.76 -66.51
C MET A 206 0.38 27.48 -67.12
N TYR A 207 -0.26 26.96 -68.18
CA TYR A 207 0.14 25.71 -68.81
C TYR A 207 1.58 25.79 -69.36
N LYS A 208 1.95 26.91 -69.98
CA LYS A 208 3.33 27.15 -70.42
C LYS A 208 4.35 27.16 -69.26
N ILE A 209 3.96 27.69 -68.09
CA ILE A 209 4.84 27.75 -66.90
C ILE A 209 4.96 26.37 -66.24
N LEU A 210 3.87 25.59 -66.21
CA LEU A 210 3.80 24.29 -65.54
C LEU A 210 4.31 23.12 -66.40
N GLU A 211 4.35 23.26 -67.73
CA GLU A 211 4.78 22.21 -68.66
C GLU A 211 6.12 21.54 -68.31
N PRO A 212 7.18 22.27 -67.87
CA PRO A 212 8.45 21.65 -67.49
C PRO A 212 8.33 20.69 -66.29
N TYR A 213 7.45 21.01 -65.34
CA TYR A 213 7.29 20.28 -64.07
C TYR A 213 6.25 19.16 -64.16
N ARG A 214 5.44 19.16 -65.21
CA ARG A 214 4.36 18.19 -65.42
C ARG A 214 4.85 16.74 -65.50
N LYS A 215 6.03 16.50 -66.08
CA LYS A 215 6.59 15.15 -66.25
C LYS A 215 7.01 14.50 -64.93
N GLU A 216 7.37 15.31 -63.93
CA GLU A 216 7.83 14.82 -62.62
C GLU A 216 6.67 14.36 -61.71
N VAL A 217 5.44 14.80 -62.02
CA VAL A 217 4.22 14.49 -61.26
C VAL A 217 3.23 13.57 -62.01
N GLN A 218 3.62 13.06 -63.18
CA GLN A 218 2.80 12.16 -64.02
C GLN A 218 2.88 10.72 -63.52
N TYR A 219 1.86 10.26 -62.78
CA TYR A 219 1.70 8.83 -62.47
C TYR A 219 0.30 8.29 -62.81
N PHE A 220 -0.75 9.07 -62.56
CA PHE A 220 -2.13 8.61 -62.79
C PHE A 220 -2.78 9.13 -64.08
N HIS A 221 -2.36 10.27 -64.65
CA HIS A 221 -2.90 10.75 -65.93
C HIS A 221 -1.93 11.64 -66.70
N ASP A 222 -1.87 11.44 -68.01
CA ASP A 222 -1.00 12.19 -68.90
C ASP A 222 -1.41 13.65 -69.16
N SER A 223 -2.56 14.16 -68.67
CA SER A 223 -3.19 15.36 -69.26
C SER A 223 -3.47 16.60 -68.38
N SER A 224 -3.37 16.56 -67.04
CA SER A 224 -3.85 17.69 -66.21
C SER A 224 -2.73 18.55 -65.61
N TYR A 225 -2.57 19.77 -66.13
CA TYR A 225 -1.70 20.79 -65.55
C TYR A 225 -2.04 21.16 -64.10
N ASN A 226 -3.30 20.97 -63.68
CA ASN A 226 -3.73 21.24 -62.31
C ASN A 226 -3.09 20.27 -61.29
N ALA A 227 -2.59 19.12 -61.74
CA ALA A 227 -1.93 18.16 -60.87
C ALA A 227 -0.66 18.73 -60.24
N VAL A 228 0.10 19.57 -60.97
CA VAL A 228 1.36 20.15 -60.49
C VAL A 228 1.14 20.94 -59.19
N PRO A 229 0.37 22.06 -59.18
CA PRO A 229 0.18 22.85 -57.95
C PRO A 229 -0.53 22.09 -56.83
N ILE A 230 -1.43 21.15 -57.15
CA ILE A 230 -2.15 20.38 -56.12
C ILE A 230 -1.23 19.35 -55.45
N ILE A 231 -0.31 18.73 -56.18
CA ILE A 231 0.68 17.80 -55.62
C ILE A 231 1.73 18.56 -54.79
N TYR A 232 2.15 19.75 -55.20
CA TYR A 232 3.01 20.62 -54.36
C TYR A 232 2.30 21.12 -53.10
N ALA A 233 0.99 21.29 -53.13
CA ALA A 233 0.18 21.52 -51.93
C ALA A 233 0.03 20.26 -51.05
N SER A 234 0.29 19.05 -51.59
CA SER A 234 0.07 17.71 -51.01
C SER A 234 -1.39 17.40 -50.68
N VAL A 235 -1.98 18.17 -49.77
CA VAL A 235 -3.35 17.99 -49.29
C VAL A 235 -4.06 19.35 -49.22
N PRO A 236 -4.98 19.62 -50.15
CA PRO A 236 -5.85 20.79 -50.08
C PRO A 236 -6.68 20.85 -48.79
N HIS A 237 -6.93 22.06 -48.27
CA HIS A 237 -7.62 22.29 -46.99
C HIS A 237 -8.98 21.58 -46.89
N TYR A 238 -9.80 21.62 -47.94
CA TYR A 238 -11.12 20.97 -47.95
C TYR A 238 -11.10 19.43 -47.78
N ARG A 239 -9.90 18.81 -47.82
CA ARG A 239 -9.70 17.36 -47.63
C ARG A 239 -9.01 17.02 -46.31
N VAL A 240 -8.63 18.01 -45.51
CA VAL A 240 -7.93 17.79 -44.22
C VAL A 240 -8.76 16.96 -43.26
N SER A 241 -10.09 17.17 -43.18
CA SER A 241 -10.96 16.37 -42.32
C SER A 241 -10.92 14.87 -42.64
N GLN A 242 -10.69 14.49 -43.90
CA GLN A 242 -10.57 13.09 -44.31
C GLN A 242 -9.24 12.46 -43.87
N LEU A 243 -8.19 13.27 -43.69
CA LEU A 243 -6.91 12.79 -43.16
C LEU A 243 -7.03 12.34 -41.71
N TYR A 244 -7.91 12.94 -40.91
CA TYR A 244 -8.08 12.54 -39.51
C TYR A 244 -8.58 11.10 -39.37
N LYS A 245 -9.35 10.60 -40.35
CA LYS A 245 -9.81 9.21 -40.37
C LYS A 245 -8.64 8.22 -40.52
N ILE A 246 -7.79 8.42 -41.52
CA ILE A 246 -6.61 7.57 -41.72
C ILE A 246 -5.61 7.76 -40.58
N SER A 247 -5.43 8.97 -40.07
CA SER A 247 -4.56 9.28 -38.93
C SER A 247 -5.01 8.54 -37.67
N TYR A 248 -6.31 8.58 -37.35
CA TYR A 248 -6.87 7.87 -36.21
C TYR A 248 -6.73 6.36 -36.33
N ASP A 249 -6.93 5.79 -37.53
CA ASP A 249 -6.73 4.37 -37.76
C ASP A 249 -5.26 3.94 -37.62
N ILE A 250 -4.30 4.73 -38.16
CA ILE A 250 -2.86 4.48 -37.96
C ILE A 250 -2.54 4.52 -36.47
N TYR A 251 -3.02 5.55 -35.77
CA TYR A 251 -2.82 5.67 -34.34
C TYR A 251 -3.34 4.43 -33.61
N LYS A 252 -4.63 4.12 -33.76
CA LYS A 252 -5.32 3.03 -33.09
C LYS A 252 -4.70 1.65 -33.39
N LYS A 253 -4.26 1.42 -34.63
CA LYS A 253 -3.80 0.09 -35.08
C LYS A 253 -2.28 -0.11 -34.97
N LYS A 254 -1.46 0.94 -35.02
CA LYS A 254 0.01 0.82 -35.08
C LYS A 254 0.72 1.49 -33.91
N LEU A 255 0.11 2.50 -33.30
CA LEU A 255 0.76 3.34 -32.28
C LEU A 255 0.10 3.26 -30.90
N LEU A 256 -1.13 2.75 -30.79
CA LEU A 256 -1.88 2.61 -29.53
C LEU A 256 -1.16 1.74 -28.49
N PHE A 257 -0.16 0.99 -28.93
CA PHE A 257 0.71 0.23 -28.07
C PHE A 257 1.64 1.14 -27.30
N ASP A 258 2.07 2.29 -27.79
CA ASP A 258 3.06 3.19 -27.18
C ASP A 258 2.40 4.45 -26.59
N GLU A 259 2.64 4.70 -25.30
CA GLU A 259 2.07 5.85 -24.58
C GLU A 259 2.87 7.15 -24.78
N ASP A 260 4.10 7.02 -25.29
CA ASP A 260 5.09 8.10 -25.42
C ASP A 260 5.78 7.98 -26.78
N VAL A 261 5.00 8.25 -27.83
CA VAL A 261 5.41 8.08 -29.23
C VAL A 261 6.16 9.33 -29.68
N SER A 262 7.42 9.20 -30.12
CA SER A 262 8.15 10.32 -30.72
C SER A 262 7.63 10.65 -32.12
N ASN A 263 7.87 11.86 -32.64
CA ASN A 263 7.47 12.21 -34.01
C ASN A 263 8.10 11.26 -35.03
N ASP A 264 9.38 10.91 -34.87
CA ASP A 264 10.07 9.97 -35.76
C ASP A 264 9.39 8.58 -35.79
N GLN A 265 8.89 8.11 -34.64
CA GLN A 265 8.15 6.85 -34.57
C GLN A 265 6.79 6.95 -35.26
N ILE A 266 6.10 8.09 -35.11
CA ILE A 266 4.85 8.34 -35.83
C ILE A 266 5.13 8.33 -37.34
N GLU A 267 6.13 9.09 -37.79
CA GLU A 267 6.49 9.20 -39.21
C GLU A 267 6.86 7.83 -39.81
N ALA A 268 7.67 7.03 -39.11
CA ALA A 268 8.02 5.68 -39.55
C ALA A 268 6.80 4.77 -39.72
N LYS A 269 5.83 4.83 -38.79
CA LYS A 269 4.59 4.05 -38.87
C LYS A 269 3.61 4.58 -39.91
N VAL A 270 3.56 5.88 -40.13
CA VAL A 270 2.82 6.47 -41.25
C VAL A 270 3.42 5.98 -42.57
N GLU A 271 4.74 6.02 -42.72
CA GLU A 271 5.41 5.55 -43.92
C GLU A 271 5.16 4.05 -44.18
N GLU A 272 5.24 3.20 -43.14
CA GLU A 272 4.88 1.78 -43.19
C GLU A 272 3.46 1.58 -43.78
N CYS A 273 2.47 2.28 -43.20
CA CYS A 273 1.08 2.21 -43.64
C CYS A 273 0.88 2.71 -45.08
N LEU A 274 1.53 3.80 -45.48
CA LEU A 274 1.44 4.32 -46.84
C LEU A 274 2.08 3.35 -47.87
N ARG A 275 3.17 2.68 -47.51
CA ARG A 275 3.77 1.62 -48.34
C ARG A 275 2.86 0.39 -48.44
N ALA A 276 2.19 0.00 -47.37
CA ALA A 276 1.21 -1.09 -47.39
C ALA A 276 0.02 -0.77 -48.31
N LEU A 277 -0.49 0.46 -48.25
CA LEU A 277 -1.53 0.94 -49.16
C LEU A 277 -1.10 0.87 -50.63
N LYS A 278 0.17 1.21 -50.92
CA LYS A 278 0.76 1.11 -52.26
C LYS A 278 0.84 -0.34 -52.78
N ARG A 279 1.18 -1.31 -51.92
CA ARG A 279 1.38 -2.73 -52.30
C ARG A 279 0.09 -3.47 -52.67
N LYS A 280 -1.04 -3.11 -52.07
CA LYS A 280 -2.29 -3.89 -52.13
C LYS A 280 -3.14 -3.67 -53.40
N ASP A 281 -2.65 -2.95 -54.41
CA ASP A 281 -3.41 -2.56 -55.62
C ASP A 281 -4.80 -1.94 -55.32
N LEU A 282 -5.01 -1.42 -54.10
CA LEU A 282 -6.23 -0.73 -53.68
C LEU A 282 -6.43 0.59 -54.43
N LEU A 283 -5.40 1.05 -55.15
CA LEU A 283 -5.48 2.20 -56.05
C LEU A 283 -5.12 1.77 -57.48
N SER A 284 -6.10 1.15 -58.16
CA SER A 284 -5.98 0.61 -59.52
C SER A 284 -5.94 1.68 -60.63
N ASP A 285 -5.37 1.35 -61.79
CA ASP A 285 -5.30 2.14 -63.05
C ASP A 285 -6.64 2.48 -63.73
N SER A 286 -7.79 2.04 -63.20
CA SER A 286 -9.10 2.37 -63.80
C SER A 286 -9.60 3.74 -63.33
N ASP A 287 -10.27 4.50 -64.22
CA ASP A 287 -10.90 5.83 -63.99
C ASP A 287 -11.91 5.91 -62.83
N SER A 288 -12.07 4.83 -62.06
CA SER A 288 -12.87 4.78 -60.83
C SER A 288 -12.11 4.02 -59.73
N ILE A 289 -11.19 4.71 -59.07
CA ILE A 289 -10.40 4.18 -57.95
C ILE A 289 -11.33 3.82 -56.79
N LYS A 290 -11.47 2.52 -56.50
CA LYS A 290 -12.13 1.99 -55.29
C LYS A 290 -11.24 2.16 -54.05
N GLY A 291 -10.84 3.38 -53.74
CA GLY A 291 -10.33 3.79 -52.43
C GLY A 291 -11.48 4.18 -51.50
N THR A 292 -12.49 3.31 -51.35
CA THR A 292 -13.79 3.67 -50.75
C THR A 292 -13.75 3.93 -49.25
N GLU A 293 -12.66 3.60 -48.54
CA GLU A 293 -12.64 3.68 -47.07
C GLU A 293 -12.12 5.02 -46.52
N TYR A 294 -11.07 5.61 -47.12
CA TYR A 294 -10.44 6.86 -46.64
C TYR A 294 -10.73 8.10 -47.50
N LEU A 295 -11.40 7.96 -48.65
CA LEU A 295 -11.82 9.07 -49.53
C LEU A 295 -10.71 10.05 -49.95
N MET A 296 -9.42 9.66 -49.88
CA MET A 296 -8.27 10.52 -50.23
C MET A 296 -8.41 11.09 -51.65
N SER A 297 -7.96 12.34 -51.84
CA SER A 297 -7.96 12.95 -53.17
C SER A 297 -7.06 12.17 -54.13
N LYS A 298 -7.40 12.12 -55.42
CA LYS A 298 -6.57 11.47 -56.45
C LYS A 298 -5.13 12.00 -56.49
N TYR A 299 -4.92 13.27 -56.13
CA TYR A 299 -3.59 13.90 -56.10
C TYR A 299 -2.79 13.47 -54.87
N THR A 300 -3.45 13.33 -53.71
CA THR A 300 -2.85 12.77 -52.49
C THR A 300 -2.44 11.30 -52.71
N GLN A 301 -3.28 10.53 -53.40
CA GLN A 301 -2.95 9.16 -53.83
C GLN A 301 -1.74 9.15 -54.78
N SER A 302 -1.65 10.11 -55.70
CA SER A 302 -0.48 10.29 -56.58
C SER A 302 0.82 10.50 -55.80
N CYS A 303 0.80 11.20 -54.67
CA CYS A 303 1.98 11.38 -53.82
C CYS A 303 2.49 10.03 -53.28
N ILE A 304 1.59 9.12 -52.90
CA ILE A 304 1.92 7.78 -52.40
C ILE A 304 2.51 6.90 -53.52
N TYR A 305 1.92 6.91 -54.71
CA TYR A 305 2.39 6.07 -55.83
C TYR A 305 3.71 6.53 -56.41
N SER A 306 3.78 7.81 -56.78
CA SER A 306 4.98 8.39 -57.40
C SER A 306 6.14 8.54 -56.41
N GLY A 307 5.85 8.64 -55.11
CA GLY A 307 6.82 9.03 -54.09
C GLY A 307 7.12 10.54 -54.10
N PHE A 308 6.60 11.30 -55.07
CA PHE A 308 6.79 12.74 -55.15
C PHE A 308 6.03 13.43 -54.01
N ASN A 309 6.73 14.30 -53.26
CA ASN A 309 6.22 15.00 -52.08
C ASN A 309 5.68 14.08 -50.96
N LEU A 310 6.07 12.79 -50.96
CA LEU A 310 5.62 11.81 -49.97
C LEU A 310 6.04 12.20 -48.54
N GLU A 311 7.24 12.76 -48.38
CA GLU A 311 7.73 13.23 -47.07
C GLU A 311 6.80 14.30 -46.45
N ALA A 312 6.28 15.22 -47.26
CA ALA A 312 5.34 16.22 -46.79
C ALA A 312 4.01 15.60 -46.35
N LEU A 313 3.49 14.63 -47.13
CA LEU A 313 2.29 13.90 -46.76
C LEU A 313 2.48 13.13 -45.44
N ILE A 314 3.64 12.50 -45.24
CA ILE A 314 3.99 11.82 -43.99
C ILE A 314 3.97 12.81 -42.81
N LYS A 315 4.58 13.98 -42.96
CA LYS A 315 4.59 15.02 -41.92
C LYS A 315 3.20 15.54 -41.58
N ILE A 316 2.35 15.79 -42.59
CA ILE A 316 0.96 16.24 -42.39
C ILE A 316 0.16 15.19 -41.60
N ILE A 317 0.18 13.93 -42.01
CA ILE A 317 -0.54 12.84 -41.32
C ILE A 317 0.03 12.65 -39.90
N SER A 318 1.35 12.72 -39.74
CA SER A 318 2.00 12.59 -38.44
C SER A 318 1.60 13.71 -37.48
N HIS A 319 1.44 14.93 -37.98
CA HIS A 319 0.91 16.04 -37.21
C HIS A 319 -0.56 15.82 -36.79
N CYS A 320 -1.42 15.34 -37.70
CA CYS A 320 -2.78 14.96 -37.34
C CYS A 320 -2.82 13.87 -36.26
N ILE A 321 -1.97 12.84 -36.34
CA ILE A 321 -1.83 11.81 -35.30
C ILE A 321 -1.41 12.43 -33.96
N ARG A 322 -0.46 13.38 -33.96
CA ARG A 322 -0.07 14.08 -32.74
C ARG A 322 -1.26 14.82 -32.11
N LEU A 323 -2.07 15.51 -32.90
CA LEU A 323 -3.27 16.20 -32.41
C LEU A 323 -4.31 15.22 -31.85
N ILE A 324 -4.48 14.06 -32.48
CA ILE A 324 -5.35 12.97 -31.98
C ILE A 324 -4.84 12.42 -30.65
N ILE A 325 -3.54 12.09 -30.56
CA ILE A 325 -2.91 11.62 -29.32
C ILE A 325 -3.20 12.64 -28.23
N ASN A 326 -2.91 13.92 -28.48
CA ASN A 326 -3.06 14.98 -27.50
C ASN A 326 -4.50 15.13 -26.99
N HIS A 327 -5.49 14.99 -27.87
CA HIS A 327 -6.89 15.03 -27.51
C HIS A 327 -7.29 13.83 -26.63
N LEU A 328 -6.92 12.61 -27.05
CA LEU A 328 -7.28 11.37 -26.35
C LEU A 328 -6.61 11.24 -24.98
N THR A 329 -5.42 11.81 -24.81
CA THR A 329 -4.71 11.91 -23.53
C THR A 329 -5.12 13.13 -22.70
N ARG A 330 -6.14 13.91 -23.11
CA ARG A 330 -6.73 15.06 -22.38
C ARG A 330 -5.72 16.07 -21.80
N HIS A 331 -4.76 16.52 -22.59
CA HIS A 331 -3.93 17.66 -22.20
C HIS A 331 -4.79 18.94 -22.10
N GLU A 332 -5.22 19.30 -20.87
CA GLU A 332 -6.11 20.44 -20.58
C GLU A 332 -5.47 21.83 -20.85
N ASP A 333 -4.15 21.90 -21.08
CA ASP A 333 -3.47 23.13 -21.48
C ASP A 333 -3.49 23.24 -23.02
N SER A 334 -4.50 23.93 -23.54
CA SER A 334 -4.77 24.22 -24.95
C SER A 334 -3.51 24.27 -25.83
N PHE A 335 -3.26 23.21 -26.60
CA PHE A 335 -2.31 23.26 -27.70
C PHE A 335 -2.86 24.16 -28.80
N ILE A 336 -1.98 24.94 -29.43
CA ILE A 336 -2.37 25.81 -30.53
C ILE A 336 -2.54 24.91 -31.76
N VAL A 337 -3.80 24.62 -32.12
CA VAL A 337 -4.12 23.99 -33.40
C VAL A 337 -3.91 25.02 -34.50
N GLU A 338 -2.92 24.79 -35.36
CA GLU A 338 -2.66 25.67 -36.50
C GLU A 338 -3.90 25.73 -37.40
N PRO A 339 -4.19 26.89 -38.01
CA PRO A 339 -5.45 27.08 -38.73
C PRO A 339 -5.75 26.04 -39.81
N TYR A 340 -4.73 25.61 -40.55
CA TYR A 340 -4.86 24.58 -41.58
C TYR A 340 -5.43 23.24 -41.06
N TYR A 341 -5.13 22.86 -39.81
CA TYR A 341 -5.57 21.59 -39.23
C TYR A 341 -6.90 21.69 -38.48
N ARG A 342 -7.39 22.90 -38.23
CA ARG A 342 -8.44 23.18 -37.26
C ARG A 342 -9.79 22.58 -37.62
N GLU A 343 -10.28 22.84 -38.84
CA GLU A 343 -11.59 22.33 -39.28
C GLU A 343 -11.64 20.79 -39.23
N GLY A 344 -10.57 20.13 -39.66
CA GLY A 344 -10.47 18.68 -39.61
C GLY A 344 -10.36 18.12 -38.19
N TYR A 345 -9.61 18.79 -37.32
CA TYR A 345 -9.49 18.44 -35.91
C TYR A 345 -10.84 18.54 -35.20
N ASP A 346 -11.51 19.70 -35.30
CA ASP A 346 -12.78 19.98 -34.64
C ASP A 346 -13.85 18.98 -35.10
N SER A 347 -13.92 18.71 -36.41
CA SER A 347 -14.85 17.72 -36.96
C SER A 347 -14.60 16.30 -36.44
N TRP A 348 -13.34 15.90 -36.30
CA TRP A 348 -13.00 14.57 -35.76
C TRP A 348 -13.30 14.47 -34.27
N VAL A 349 -13.00 15.52 -33.50
CA VAL A 349 -13.34 15.61 -32.07
C VAL A 349 -14.84 15.46 -31.88
N ASP A 350 -15.65 16.22 -32.61
CA ASP A 350 -17.11 16.16 -32.54
C ASP A 350 -17.64 14.75 -32.88
N GLU A 351 -17.07 14.08 -33.89
CA GLU A 351 -17.46 12.73 -34.27
C GLU A 351 -17.08 11.69 -33.19
N PHE A 352 -15.85 11.75 -32.68
CA PHE A 352 -15.36 10.83 -31.65
C PHE A 352 -16.09 11.04 -30.32
N ASP A 353 -16.27 12.30 -29.90
CA ASP A 353 -16.82 12.61 -28.59
C ASP A 353 -18.29 12.23 -28.44
N ASN A 354 -19.04 12.35 -29.54
CA ASN A 354 -20.45 11.98 -29.59
C ASN A 354 -20.69 10.48 -29.88
N ASN A 355 -19.64 9.70 -30.17
CA ASN A 355 -19.76 8.28 -30.53
C ASN A 355 -19.33 7.34 -29.38
N THR A 356 -20.25 7.03 -28.48
CA THR A 356 -20.01 6.15 -27.32
C THR A 356 -19.50 4.75 -27.69
N LYS A 357 -19.94 4.21 -28.82
CA LYS A 357 -19.48 2.89 -29.31
C LYS A 357 -18.01 2.93 -29.67
N GLU A 358 -17.57 3.99 -30.35
CA GLU A 358 -16.18 4.15 -30.75
C GLU A 358 -15.28 4.39 -29.53
N LYS A 359 -15.71 5.21 -28.56
CA LYS A 359 -15.00 5.35 -27.27
C LYS A 359 -14.79 4.02 -26.54
N THR A 360 -15.82 3.18 -26.53
CA THR A 360 -15.75 1.85 -25.90
C THR A 360 -14.75 0.94 -26.63
N LYS A 361 -14.78 0.93 -27.97
CA LYS A 361 -13.82 0.16 -28.78
C LYS A 361 -12.38 0.66 -28.59
N TYR A 362 -12.19 1.97 -28.50
CA TYR A 362 -10.91 2.60 -28.22
C TYR A 362 -10.36 2.12 -26.87
N GLU A 363 -11.14 2.22 -25.79
CA GLU A 363 -10.68 1.78 -24.46
C GLU A 363 -10.38 0.27 -24.42
N GLN A 364 -11.17 -0.56 -25.09
CA GLN A 364 -10.88 -2.00 -25.21
C GLN A 364 -9.55 -2.25 -25.93
N SER A 365 -9.33 -1.59 -27.06
CA SER A 365 -8.09 -1.74 -27.85
C SER A 365 -6.88 -1.27 -27.03
N ARG A 366 -7.01 -0.15 -26.31
CA ARG A 366 -5.98 0.40 -25.41
C ARG A 366 -5.67 -0.53 -24.23
N LEU A 367 -6.68 -1.21 -23.69
CA LEU A 367 -6.48 -2.19 -22.63
C LEU A 367 -5.78 -3.46 -23.12
N LEU A 368 -6.02 -3.87 -24.36
CA LEU A 368 -5.37 -5.03 -24.98
C LEU A 368 -3.92 -4.73 -25.39
N SER A 369 -3.65 -3.51 -25.84
CA SER A 369 -2.34 -3.05 -26.30
C SER A 369 -1.31 -2.91 -25.17
N ARG A 370 -1.74 -2.69 -23.93
CA ARG A 370 -0.84 -2.42 -22.79
C ARG A 370 -0.32 -3.71 -22.15
N PRO A 371 1.03 -3.87 -21.99
CA PRO A 371 1.58 -4.95 -21.19
C PRO A 371 1.37 -4.67 -19.70
N TYR A 372 1.23 -5.72 -18.89
CA TYR A 372 1.06 -5.59 -17.43
C TYR A 372 1.56 -6.81 -16.67
N ILE A 373 1.94 -6.60 -15.41
CA ILE A 373 2.37 -7.67 -14.51
C ILE A 373 1.17 -8.12 -13.66
N LYS A 374 1.04 -9.43 -13.43
CA LYS A 374 -0.02 -9.99 -12.59
C LYS A 374 0.54 -10.95 -11.55
N LEU A 375 0.16 -10.75 -10.30
CA LEU A 375 0.44 -11.68 -9.21
C LEU A 375 -0.63 -12.78 -9.20
N LYS A 376 -0.23 -14.05 -9.15
CA LYS A 376 -1.14 -15.19 -8.95
C LYS A 376 -0.72 -16.01 -7.75
N ASN A 377 -1.72 -16.53 -7.04
CA ASN A 377 -1.54 -17.32 -5.81
C ASN A 377 -0.64 -16.62 -4.79
N GLN A 378 -0.63 -15.29 -4.79
CA GLN A 378 0.15 -14.43 -3.88
C GLN A 378 1.68 -14.67 -3.93
N LYS A 379 2.19 -15.40 -4.94
CA LYS A 379 3.60 -15.83 -4.99
C LYS A 379 4.23 -15.84 -6.39
N TYR A 380 3.44 -15.93 -7.45
CA TYR A 380 3.95 -16.06 -8.82
C TYR A 380 3.62 -14.82 -9.64
N LEU A 381 4.63 -14.22 -10.26
CA LEU A 381 4.48 -13.03 -11.08
C LEU A 381 4.47 -13.43 -12.55
N TYR A 382 3.52 -12.89 -13.30
CA TYR A 382 3.37 -13.15 -14.73
C TYR A 382 3.43 -11.84 -15.50
N LEU A 383 4.25 -11.79 -16.55
CA LEU A 383 4.18 -10.75 -17.57
C LEU A 383 3.08 -11.12 -18.56
N ASN A 384 2.15 -10.20 -18.82
CA ASN A 384 1.25 -10.28 -19.95
C ASN A 384 1.71 -9.25 -20.98
N THR A 385 2.00 -9.69 -22.20
CA THR A 385 2.39 -8.77 -23.28
C THR A 385 1.19 -7.96 -23.79
N GLY A 386 1.46 -6.87 -24.49
CA GLY A 386 0.45 -6.23 -25.32
C GLY A 386 0.12 -7.09 -26.53
N GLU A 387 -1.07 -6.90 -27.11
CA GLU A 387 -1.24 -7.24 -28.52
C GLU A 387 -0.30 -6.36 -29.37
N TYR A 388 0.07 -6.77 -30.59
CA TYR A 388 0.88 -5.94 -31.48
C TYR A 388 0.49 -6.17 -32.95
N CYS A 389 0.40 -5.10 -33.74
CA CYS A 389 0.08 -5.16 -35.16
C CYS A 389 1.37 -5.11 -36.01
N MET A 390 1.83 -6.30 -36.40
CA MET A 390 2.99 -6.51 -37.27
C MET A 390 2.66 -6.24 -38.74
N ASP A 391 3.62 -5.71 -39.51
CA ASP A 391 3.49 -5.52 -40.98
C ASP A 391 3.36 -6.87 -41.72
N ASP A 392 2.73 -6.86 -42.90
CA ASP A 392 2.56 -8.05 -43.73
C ASP A 392 3.82 -8.45 -44.53
N SER A 393 4.88 -7.64 -44.49
CA SER A 393 6.22 -8.00 -44.98
C SER A 393 6.94 -9.02 -44.11
N TYR A 394 6.53 -9.18 -42.85
CA TYR A 394 7.15 -10.12 -41.92
C TYR A 394 6.48 -11.49 -41.97
N ASP A 395 7.28 -12.55 -41.83
CA ASP A 395 6.78 -13.92 -41.76
C ASP A 395 6.25 -14.23 -40.36
N PRO A 396 4.92 -14.47 -40.19
CA PRO A 396 4.33 -14.74 -38.88
C PRO A 396 4.88 -16.01 -38.22
N GLN A 397 5.46 -16.95 -38.97
CA GLN A 397 6.04 -18.18 -38.42
C GLN A 397 7.42 -17.98 -37.80
N LYS A 398 8.06 -16.82 -38.05
CA LYS A 398 9.40 -16.49 -37.56
C LYS A 398 9.41 -15.49 -36.40
N VAL A 399 8.24 -15.28 -35.79
CA VAL A 399 8.08 -14.31 -34.71
C VAL A 399 8.49 -14.93 -33.39
N GLN A 400 9.31 -14.20 -32.64
CA GLN A 400 9.73 -14.54 -31.29
C GLN A 400 9.45 -13.38 -30.33
N ILE A 401 9.06 -13.73 -29.10
CA ILE A 401 8.98 -12.79 -27.98
C ILE A 401 10.18 -13.05 -27.07
N GLU A 402 11.01 -12.04 -26.91
CA GLU A 402 12.22 -12.08 -26.09
C GLU A 402 12.05 -11.24 -24.83
N ILE A 403 12.29 -11.81 -23.66
CA ILE A 403 12.20 -11.10 -22.37
C ILE A 403 13.62 -10.81 -21.85
N TYR A 404 13.86 -9.55 -21.47
CA TYR A 404 15.14 -9.03 -21.03
C TYR A 404 15.05 -8.45 -19.61
N SER A 405 16.13 -8.57 -18.83
CA SER A 405 16.34 -7.88 -17.56
C SER A 405 17.73 -7.23 -17.58
N ASP A 406 17.79 -5.90 -17.44
CA ASP A 406 19.02 -5.09 -17.51
C ASP A 406 19.92 -5.47 -18.70
N SER A 407 19.31 -5.57 -19.88
CA SER A 407 19.91 -5.97 -21.17
C SER A 407 20.32 -7.44 -21.31
N LYS A 408 20.15 -8.29 -20.29
CA LYS A 408 20.36 -9.73 -20.40
C LYS A 408 19.09 -10.43 -20.89
N LEU A 409 19.20 -11.19 -21.97
CA LEU A 409 18.14 -12.07 -22.44
C LEU A 409 17.87 -13.16 -21.40
N ILE A 410 16.65 -13.20 -20.89
CA ILE A 410 16.19 -14.17 -19.90
C ILE A 410 15.68 -15.41 -20.63
N LYS A 411 14.80 -15.19 -21.61
CA LYS A 411 14.17 -16.26 -22.38
C LYS A 411 13.56 -15.71 -23.68
N ALA A 412 13.63 -16.51 -24.73
CA ALA A 412 12.93 -16.31 -25.99
C ALA A 412 11.81 -17.35 -26.11
N TYR A 413 10.70 -16.94 -26.70
CA TYR A 413 9.52 -17.77 -26.93
C TYR A 413 9.12 -17.66 -28.39
N ASP A 414 9.06 -18.80 -29.08
CA ASP A 414 8.47 -18.86 -30.42
C ASP A 414 6.98 -18.58 -30.35
N VAL A 415 6.47 -17.80 -31.29
CA VAL A 415 5.05 -17.47 -31.42
C VAL A 415 4.47 -18.34 -32.54
N ASP A 416 4.40 -19.65 -32.30
CA ASP A 416 4.05 -20.68 -33.30
C ASP A 416 2.69 -21.34 -33.06
N GLY A 417 1.96 -20.94 -32.01
CA GLY A 417 0.63 -21.47 -31.72
C GLY A 417 -0.41 -21.03 -32.77
N PRO A 418 -1.35 -21.92 -33.14
CA PRO A 418 -2.38 -21.63 -34.17
C PRO A 418 -3.31 -20.46 -33.80
N ASP A 419 -3.32 -20.03 -32.53
CA ASP A 419 -4.13 -18.93 -32.02
C ASP A 419 -3.30 -17.68 -31.66
N ASP A 420 -1.97 -17.71 -31.78
CA ASP A 420 -1.09 -16.66 -31.26
C ASP A 420 -0.92 -15.48 -32.22
N VAL A 421 -1.04 -15.72 -33.52
CA VAL A 421 -0.99 -14.71 -34.57
C VAL A 421 -2.25 -14.80 -35.41
N LEU A 422 -3.00 -13.70 -35.49
CA LEU A 422 -4.18 -13.60 -36.36
C LEU A 422 -3.88 -12.72 -37.56
N PHE A 423 -4.45 -13.05 -38.71
CA PHE A 423 -4.48 -12.13 -39.83
C PHE A 423 -5.41 -10.95 -39.50
N ASN A 424 -4.98 -9.73 -39.81
CA ASN A 424 -5.79 -8.54 -39.60
C ASN A 424 -6.76 -8.37 -40.77
N ASP A 425 -7.97 -8.91 -40.65
CA ASP A 425 -9.02 -8.90 -41.69
C ASP A 425 -9.57 -7.50 -42.03
N ASP A 426 -9.18 -6.46 -41.29
CA ASP A 426 -9.65 -5.08 -41.47
C ASP A 426 -8.83 -4.41 -42.61
N VAL A 427 -9.40 -4.45 -43.81
CA VAL A 427 -8.76 -4.48 -45.15
C VAL A 427 -7.80 -3.32 -45.50
N SER A 428 -7.80 -2.20 -44.80
CA SER A 428 -7.09 -0.97 -45.19
C SER A 428 -5.61 -0.88 -44.80
N MET A 429 -5.17 -1.49 -43.69
CA MET A 429 -3.80 -1.29 -43.15
C MET A 429 -2.94 -2.55 -43.10
N GLY A 430 -3.52 -3.73 -43.37
CA GLY A 430 -2.81 -5.01 -43.49
C GLY A 430 -2.08 -5.48 -42.23
N GLY A 431 -1.40 -6.63 -42.36
CA GLY A 431 -0.54 -7.18 -41.32
C GLY A 431 -1.16 -8.30 -40.48
N TYR A 432 -0.46 -8.61 -39.39
CA TYR A 432 -0.80 -9.67 -38.45
C TYR A 432 -0.91 -9.10 -37.03
N ILE A 433 -1.87 -9.59 -36.25
CA ILE A 433 -2.02 -9.28 -34.83
C ILE A 433 -1.36 -10.41 -34.03
N ILE A 434 -0.25 -10.09 -33.37
CA ILE A 434 0.32 -10.93 -32.33
C ILE A 434 -0.54 -10.75 -31.09
N LYS A 435 -1.20 -11.81 -30.64
CA LYS A 435 -2.07 -11.77 -29.46
C LYS A 435 -1.26 -11.61 -28.18
N ARG A 436 -1.93 -11.13 -27.14
CA ARG A 436 -1.41 -11.10 -25.77
C ARG A 436 -0.99 -12.51 -25.34
N GLN A 437 0.26 -12.61 -24.89
CA GLN A 437 0.84 -13.82 -24.31
C GLN A 437 1.10 -13.64 -22.82
N LYS A 438 1.13 -14.77 -22.09
CA LYS A 438 1.30 -14.78 -20.64
C LYS A 438 2.51 -15.63 -20.24
N TYR A 439 3.52 -14.97 -19.68
CA TYR A 439 4.80 -15.59 -19.31
C TYR A 439 5.00 -15.57 -17.80
N LEU A 440 5.44 -16.68 -17.22
CA LEU A 440 5.91 -16.72 -15.84
C LEU A 440 7.26 -16.01 -15.76
N LEU A 441 7.41 -15.07 -14.81
CA LEU A 441 8.68 -14.39 -14.58
C LEU A 441 9.50 -15.20 -13.56
N ASP A 442 10.60 -15.77 -14.04
CA ASP A 442 11.60 -16.46 -13.21
C ASP A 442 12.75 -15.52 -12.78
N CYS A 443 12.65 -14.24 -13.11
CA CYS A 443 13.62 -13.18 -12.82
C CYS A 443 13.01 -12.09 -11.92
N SER A 444 13.84 -11.13 -11.51
CA SER A 444 13.35 -9.91 -10.87
C SER A 444 12.39 -9.13 -11.80
N PRO A 445 11.14 -8.87 -11.38
CA PRO A 445 10.18 -8.05 -12.13
C PRO A 445 10.29 -6.56 -11.78
N ILE A 446 11.02 -6.26 -10.72
CA ILE A 446 11.52 -4.93 -10.36
C ILE A 446 12.93 -4.82 -10.96
N ASP A 447 13.30 -3.66 -11.50
CA ASP A 447 14.42 -3.36 -12.43
C ASP A 447 13.97 -3.07 -13.88
N LYS A 448 14.94 -2.94 -14.82
CA LYS A 448 14.74 -2.68 -16.26
C LYS A 448 14.26 -3.93 -17.00
N LEU A 449 13.16 -4.52 -16.54
CA LEU A 449 12.44 -5.53 -17.29
C LEU A 449 11.99 -4.92 -18.61
N SER A 450 12.19 -5.63 -19.71
CA SER A 450 11.66 -5.26 -21.02
C SER A 450 11.35 -6.51 -21.83
N TYR A 451 10.52 -6.39 -22.85
CA TYR A 451 10.36 -7.44 -23.85
C TYR A 451 10.45 -6.84 -25.24
N LYS A 452 10.91 -7.68 -26.17
CA LYS A 452 10.99 -7.37 -27.60
C LYS A 452 10.18 -8.37 -28.38
N ILE A 453 9.63 -7.91 -29.49
CA ILE A 453 9.10 -8.79 -30.52
C ILE A 453 10.11 -8.73 -31.66
N VAL A 454 10.62 -9.90 -32.04
CA VAL A 454 11.66 -10.07 -33.06
C VAL A 454 11.10 -10.95 -34.17
N CYS A 455 11.33 -10.59 -35.43
CA CYS A 455 11.00 -11.42 -36.59
C CYS A 455 12.27 -11.63 -37.42
N ASP A 456 12.68 -12.89 -37.62
CA ASP A 456 13.90 -13.26 -38.38
C ASP A 456 15.18 -12.53 -37.91
N GLY A 457 15.25 -12.21 -36.61
CA GLY A 457 16.37 -11.48 -35.99
C GLY A 457 16.23 -9.95 -36.01
N GLU A 458 15.22 -9.38 -36.66
CA GLU A 458 14.93 -7.94 -36.67
C GLU A 458 13.99 -7.54 -35.52
N GLU A 459 14.36 -6.51 -34.75
CA GLU A 459 13.50 -5.94 -33.71
C GLU A 459 12.34 -5.15 -34.35
N ILE A 460 11.14 -5.73 -34.30
CA ILE A 460 9.94 -5.09 -34.86
C ILE A 460 9.16 -4.30 -33.79
N TYR A 461 9.38 -4.60 -32.51
CA TYR A 461 8.85 -3.85 -31.37
C TYR A 461 9.72 -4.06 -30.13
N SER A 462 9.79 -3.03 -29.28
CA SER A 462 10.44 -3.08 -27.97
C SER A 462 9.61 -2.33 -26.94
N SER A 463 9.38 -2.95 -25.79
CA SER A 463 8.73 -2.29 -24.66
C SER A 463 9.61 -1.22 -24.01
N LYS A 464 10.90 -1.13 -24.37
CA LYS A 464 11.89 -0.23 -23.76
C LYS A 464 11.76 -0.25 -22.22
N GLU A 465 11.77 0.91 -21.57
CA GLU A 465 11.66 1.06 -20.12
C GLU A 465 10.21 1.02 -19.58
N ARG A 466 9.20 0.65 -20.40
CA ARG A 466 7.78 0.77 -19.99
C ARG A 466 7.39 -0.16 -18.84
N LEU A 467 8.05 -1.31 -18.76
CA LEU A 467 7.90 -2.27 -17.67
C LEU A 467 8.83 -1.96 -16.47
N PHE A 468 9.68 -0.94 -16.56
CA PHE A 468 10.56 -0.56 -15.46
C PHE A 468 9.75 -0.11 -14.24
N ARG A 469 9.94 -0.80 -13.13
CA ARG A 469 9.39 -0.44 -11.83
C ARG A 469 10.47 -0.69 -10.79
N LYS A 470 10.68 0.26 -9.89
CA LYS A 470 11.52 0.05 -8.70
C LYS A 470 10.81 -0.85 -7.68
N VAL A 471 9.50 -0.65 -7.53
CA VAL A 471 8.62 -1.38 -6.62
C VAL A 471 7.30 -1.65 -7.34
N LEU A 472 6.75 -2.86 -7.19
CA LEU A 472 5.44 -3.23 -7.72
C LEU A 472 4.45 -3.45 -6.58
N PHE A 473 3.20 -3.04 -6.81
CA PHE A 473 2.12 -3.17 -5.85
C PHE A 473 0.96 -3.95 -6.46
N PHE A 474 0.34 -4.85 -5.71
CA PHE A 474 -0.79 -5.65 -6.19
C PHE A 474 -1.93 -5.71 -5.18
N ASP A 475 -3.16 -5.65 -5.69
CA ASP A 475 -4.36 -5.88 -4.89
C ASP A 475 -4.48 -7.36 -4.47
N LYS A 476 -5.48 -7.68 -3.65
CA LYS A 476 -5.80 -9.06 -3.23
C LYS A 476 -6.12 -10.00 -4.39
N ASN A 477 -6.52 -9.48 -5.56
CA ASN A 477 -6.80 -10.25 -6.77
C ASN A 477 -5.55 -10.43 -7.65
N GLY A 478 -4.44 -9.83 -7.24
CA GLY A 478 -3.16 -9.83 -7.93
C GLY A 478 -3.08 -8.91 -9.14
N ASN A 479 -3.98 -7.94 -9.27
CA ASN A 479 -3.89 -6.88 -10.27
C ASN A 479 -2.93 -5.79 -9.78
N GLU A 480 -2.11 -5.25 -10.68
CA GLU A 480 -1.19 -4.17 -10.35
C GLU A 480 -1.97 -2.92 -9.90
N VAL A 481 -1.62 -2.41 -8.72
CA VAL A 481 -2.12 -1.15 -8.17
C VAL A 481 -1.08 -0.09 -8.45
N LYS A 482 -1.43 0.93 -9.22
CA LYS A 482 -0.49 2.00 -9.54
C LYS A 482 -0.40 2.99 -8.37
N PRO A 483 0.80 3.42 -7.95
CA PRO A 483 0.94 4.57 -7.07
C PRO A 483 0.19 5.80 -7.62
N GLY A 484 -0.35 6.63 -6.75
CA GLY A 484 -1.18 7.79 -7.12
C GLY A 484 -2.65 7.46 -7.42
N THR A 485 -3.06 6.19 -7.32
CA THR A 485 -4.47 5.77 -7.41
C THR A 485 -5.06 5.52 -6.04
N GLU A 486 -6.37 5.75 -5.88
CA GLU A 486 -7.06 5.48 -4.61
C GLU A 486 -7.09 3.99 -4.31
N TYR A 487 -6.44 3.59 -3.21
CA TYR A 487 -6.47 2.24 -2.69
C TYR A 487 -6.34 2.26 -1.16
N ASP A 488 -7.10 1.41 -0.48
CA ASP A 488 -7.11 1.28 0.97
C ASP A 488 -7.24 -0.21 1.35
N GLY A 489 -6.43 -0.65 2.30
CA GLY A 489 -6.35 -2.04 2.78
C GLY A 489 -5.07 -2.78 2.40
N ASP A 490 -5.11 -4.12 2.49
CA ASP A 490 -3.96 -4.98 2.25
C ASP A 490 -3.46 -4.89 0.79
N ILE A 491 -2.15 -4.69 0.62
CA ILE A 491 -1.46 -4.65 -0.66
C ILE A 491 -0.25 -5.57 -0.63
N PHE A 492 0.00 -6.27 -1.73
CA PHE A 492 1.21 -7.04 -1.93
C PHE A 492 2.27 -6.14 -2.55
N VAL A 493 3.44 -6.06 -1.92
CA VAL A 493 4.58 -5.26 -2.37
C VAL A 493 5.69 -6.18 -2.83
N VAL A 494 6.26 -5.87 -4.00
CA VAL A 494 7.46 -6.51 -4.54
C VAL A 494 8.58 -5.48 -4.57
N SER A 495 9.65 -5.72 -3.79
CA SER A 495 10.78 -4.79 -3.60
C SER A 495 12.12 -5.53 -3.44
N HIS A 496 13.24 -4.83 -3.65
CA HIS A 496 14.59 -5.42 -3.51
C HIS A 496 14.98 -5.56 -2.05
N THR A 497 14.63 -4.56 -1.25
CA THR A 497 14.87 -4.57 0.18
C THR A 497 13.58 -4.80 0.95
N LEU A 498 13.72 -5.42 2.12
CA LEU A 498 12.75 -5.26 3.18
C LEU A 498 13.09 -3.94 3.85
N ASP A 499 12.70 -2.82 3.25
CA ASP A 499 13.14 -1.52 3.75
C ASP A 499 12.50 -1.26 5.12
N ASN A 500 13.29 -1.54 6.15
CA ASN A 500 13.09 -1.22 7.56
C ASN A 500 14.03 -0.08 7.99
N ASN A 501 14.59 0.66 7.02
CA ASN A 501 15.65 1.63 7.29
C ASN A 501 15.18 3.05 7.57
N ASP A 502 13.87 3.31 7.58
CA ASP A 502 13.37 4.39 8.40
C ASP A 502 12.93 3.80 9.73
N GLU A 503 13.36 4.50 10.76
CA GLU A 503 12.81 4.53 12.08
C GLU A 503 11.27 4.33 12.13
N SER A 504 10.48 4.52 11.08
CA SER A 504 9.14 3.98 10.90
C SER A 504 9.10 2.47 10.54
N GLY A 505 9.22 1.58 11.52
CA GLY A 505 9.19 0.12 11.34
C GLY A 505 7.84 -0.51 10.95
N SER A 506 7.55 -0.65 9.66
CA SER A 506 6.42 -1.47 9.17
C SER A 506 6.61 -2.95 9.49
N SER A 507 5.58 -3.60 10.05
CA SER A 507 5.55 -5.07 10.21
C SER A 507 5.23 -5.76 8.88
N ALA A 508 6.14 -5.68 7.91
CA ALA A 508 6.00 -6.36 6.64
C ALA A 508 5.92 -7.89 6.86
N VAL A 509 4.82 -8.52 6.44
CA VAL A 509 4.72 -9.98 6.46
C VAL A 509 5.28 -10.51 5.15
N ILE A 510 6.44 -11.17 5.20
CA ILE A 510 7.06 -11.80 4.02
C ILE A 510 6.23 -13.01 3.62
N VAL A 511 5.65 -12.97 2.41
CA VAL A 511 4.86 -14.06 1.82
C VAL A 511 5.75 -15.01 1.01
N SER A 512 6.76 -14.45 0.33
CA SER A 512 7.69 -15.18 -0.49
C SER A 512 9.03 -14.43 -0.57
N LYS A 513 10.13 -15.19 -0.56
CA LYS A 513 11.48 -14.69 -0.81
C LYS A 513 12.02 -15.35 -2.07
N LYS A 514 12.53 -14.56 -3.00
CA LYS A 514 13.27 -15.00 -4.18
C LYS A 514 14.73 -14.54 -4.07
N GLU A 515 15.58 -14.91 -5.03
CA GLU A 515 17.00 -14.56 -4.99
C GLU A 515 17.22 -13.04 -5.00
N ASP A 516 16.47 -12.33 -5.83
CA ASP A 516 16.71 -10.90 -6.11
C ASP A 516 15.62 -9.94 -5.58
N TYR A 517 14.52 -10.48 -5.04
CA TYR A 517 13.38 -9.68 -4.56
C TYR A 517 12.53 -10.38 -3.48
N TYR A 518 11.74 -9.59 -2.77
CA TYR A 518 10.78 -10.04 -1.76
C TYR A 518 9.34 -9.80 -2.22
N ILE A 519 8.40 -10.66 -1.79
CA ILE A 519 6.96 -10.38 -1.85
C ILE A 519 6.45 -10.31 -0.42
N SER A 520 5.90 -9.16 -0.05
CA SER A 520 5.43 -8.86 1.32
C SER A 520 4.01 -8.27 1.30
N ILE A 521 3.28 -8.42 2.39
CA ILE A 521 1.97 -7.77 2.58
C ILE A 521 2.14 -6.56 3.50
N PHE A 522 1.52 -5.46 3.10
CA PHE A 522 1.39 -4.22 3.87
C PHE A 522 -0.07 -3.79 3.91
N GLU A 523 -0.49 -3.15 4.99
CA GLU A 523 -1.77 -2.43 5.01
C GLU A 523 -1.48 -0.98 4.62
N VAL A 524 -2.08 -0.51 3.52
CA VAL A 524 -1.93 0.87 3.07
C VAL A 524 -3.21 1.66 3.30
N ASN A 525 -3.05 2.93 3.68
CA ASN A 525 -4.10 3.89 3.91
C ASN A 525 -4.03 4.98 2.83
N SER A 526 -5.17 5.29 2.22
CA SER A 526 -5.35 6.34 1.20
C SER A 526 -5.08 7.78 1.68
N LYS A 527 -4.41 7.99 2.81
CA LYS A 527 -4.03 9.32 3.32
C LYS A 527 -2.55 9.45 3.63
N GLU A 528 -1.81 8.35 3.60
CA GLU A 528 -0.44 8.29 4.07
C GLU A 528 0.55 8.17 2.91
N VAL A 529 1.80 8.56 3.19
CA VAL A 529 2.93 8.34 2.29
C VAL A 529 3.70 7.14 2.83
N PHE A 530 3.88 6.13 1.99
CA PHE A 530 4.67 4.94 2.27
C PHE A 530 6.05 5.08 1.66
N ARG A 531 7.09 4.51 2.28
CA ARG A 531 8.45 4.50 1.72
C ARG A 531 8.88 3.06 1.47
N PHE A 532 9.34 2.78 0.25
CA PHE A 532 9.87 1.49 -0.17
C PHE A 532 11.13 1.73 -1.01
N ASP A 533 12.23 1.03 -0.71
CA ASP A 533 13.55 1.25 -1.35
C ASP A 533 13.97 2.75 -1.34
N ASN A 534 13.74 3.45 -0.22
CA ASN A 534 13.92 4.91 -0.02
C ASN A 534 13.18 5.82 -1.03
N GLU A 535 12.12 5.30 -1.66
CA GLU A 535 11.25 6.05 -2.56
C GLU A 535 9.86 6.22 -1.95
N PRO A 536 9.26 7.43 -2.03
CA PRO A 536 7.90 7.62 -1.54
C PRO A 536 6.85 7.06 -2.49
N TYR A 537 5.79 6.48 -1.95
CA TYR A 537 4.64 5.95 -2.66
C TYR A 537 3.35 6.37 -1.96
N VAL A 538 2.32 6.73 -2.75
CA VAL A 538 1.02 7.15 -2.23
C VAL A 538 -0.10 6.36 -2.90
N PHE A 539 -1.18 6.11 -2.17
CA PHE A 539 -2.35 5.36 -2.64
C PHE A 539 -3.62 6.21 -2.58
N PHE A 540 -3.50 7.46 -3.02
CA PHE A 540 -4.61 8.39 -3.13
C PHE A 540 -4.49 9.26 -4.37
N LYS A 541 -5.63 9.77 -4.82
CA LYS A 541 -5.67 10.66 -5.97
C LYS A 541 -4.91 11.96 -5.69
N ILE A 542 -3.88 12.21 -6.49
CA ILE A 542 -3.15 13.49 -6.51
C ILE A 542 -4.07 14.49 -7.19
N LYS A 543 -4.39 15.60 -6.53
CA LYS A 543 -5.22 16.70 -7.09
C LYS A 543 -4.45 18.00 -7.13
N ASP A 544 -3.71 18.26 -6.06
CA ASP A 544 -2.85 19.41 -5.90
C ASP A 544 -1.40 18.95 -5.71
N PRO A 545 -0.42 19.78 -6.09
CA PRO A 545 0.97 19.57 -5.73
C PRO A 545 1.12 19.32 -4.22
N LYS A 546 1.90 18.33 -3.85
CA LYS A 546 2.17 17.94 -2.46
C LYS A 546 3.65 17.82 -2.22
N LEU A 547 4.11 18.44 -1.14
CA LEU A 547 5.41 18.14 -0.57
C LEU A 547 5.39 16.74 0.03
N ILE A 548 6.31 15.90 -0.43
CA ILE A 548 6.57 14.57 0.09
C ILE A 548 7.96 14.55 0.69
N GLY A 549 8.06 14.69 2.00
CA GLY A 549 9.31 14.53 2.73
C GLY A 549 9.07 13.80 4.04
N TYR A 550 10.14 13.36 4.69
CA TYR A 550 10.06 12.88 6.06
C TYR A 550 9.77 14.06 6.98
N GLN A 551 8.50 14.25 7.33
CA GLN A 551 8.10 15.18 8.38
C GLN A 551 8.61 14.61 9.71
N VAL A 552 9.51 15.33 10.39
CA VAL A 552 10.13 14.85 11.63
C VAL A 552 9.05 14.81 12.73
N PRO A 553 8.60 13.63 13.18
CA PRO A 553 7.41 13.52 14.03
C PRO A 553 7.68 13.96 15.48
N TRP A 554 8.95 14.05 15.86
CA TRP A 554 9.37 14.41 17.20
C TRP A 554 9.90 15.84 17.33
N ALA A 555 9.80 16.66 16.27
CA ALA A 555 10.28 18.04 16.30
C ALA A 555 9.44 19.00 15.46
N SER A 556 9.36 20.26 15.90
CA SER A 556 8.82 21.37 15.13
C SER A 556 9.51 22.67 15.52
N PHE A 557 9.29 23.73 14.76
CA PHE A 557 9.82 25.06 15.06
C PHE A 557 8.68 26.04 15.33
N THR A 558 8.67 26.68 16.49
CA THR A 558 7.74 27.77 16.80
C THR A 558 8.40 29.12 16.59
N THR A 559 7.83 29.95 15.72
CA THR A 559 8.29 31.32 15.48
C THR A 559 8.04 32.22 16.69
N MET A 560 8.69 33.38 16.76
CA MET A 560 8.41 34.40 17.80
C MET A 560 6.95 34.88 17.81
N GLU A 561 6.22 34.72 16.70
CA GLU A 561 4.79 35.04 16.59
C GLU A 561 3.88 33.92 17.13
N GLY A 562 4.46 32.81 17.61
CA GLY A 562 3.75 31.67 18.15
C GLY A 562 3.23 30.69 17.09
N LYS A 563 3.61 30.86 15.82
CA LYS A 563 3.23 29.94 14.73
C LYS A 563 4.13 28.72 14.75
N GLU A 564 3.55 27.53 14.79
CA GLU A 564 4.29 26.27 14.74
C GLU A 564 4.44 25.76 13.29
N GLU A 565 5.68 25.53 12.89
CA GLU A 565 6.07 25.04 11.57
C GLU A 565 6.66 23.62 11.67
N LYS A 566 6.23 22.76 10.75
CA LYS A 566 6.73 21.38 10.66
C LYS A 566 8.09 21.36 9.97
N ILE A 567 9.01 20.54 10.50
CA ILE A 567 10.36 20.37 9.93
C ILE A 567 10.38 19.11 9.06
N TYR A 568 10.93 19.24 7.85
CA TYR A 568 11.04 18.16 6.87
C TYR A 568 12.49 17.79 6.59
N LYS A 569 12.69 16.52 6.23
CA LYS A 569 13.91 15.98 5.63
C LYS A 569 13.59 15.30 4.31
N ASP A 570 14.62 15.10 3.48
CA ASP A 570 14.56 14.26 2.27
C ASP A 570 13.29 14.49 1.46
N ILE A 571 13.19 15.71 0.93
CA ILE A 571 11.98 16.21 0.32
C ILE A 571 11.91 15.84 -1.16
N SER A 572 10.69 15.67 -1.61
CA SER A 572 10.30 15.53 -2.99
C SER A 572 8.98 16.29 -3.18
N VAL A 573 8.63 16.64 -4.41
CA VAL A 573 7.34 17.26 -4.72
C VAL A 573 6.61 16.39 -5.71
N LEU A 574 5.42 15.94 -5.33
CA LEU A 574 4.54 15.16 -6.19
C LEU A 574 3.42 16.05 -6.70
N PHE A 575 3.25 16.13 -8.01
CA PHE A 575 2.22 16.98 -8.62
C PHE A 575 1.71 16.37 -9.91
N GLN A 576 0.64 16.95 -10.44
CA GLN A 576 0.10 16.61 -11.74
C GLN A 576 0.26 17.76 -12.72
N ALA A 577 0.63 17.44 -13.95
CA ALA A 577 0.68 18.39 -15.06
C ALA A 577 0.12 17.76 -16.34
N SER A 578 -0.46 18.61 -17.18
CA SER A 578 -0.97 18.29 -18.51
C SER A 578 0.10 18.44 -19.59
N CYS A 579 1.36 18.73 -19.26
CA CYS A 579 2.46 18.84 -20.19
C CYS A 579 3.55 17.80 -19.92
N ASP A 580 4.42 17.57 -20.90
CA ASP A 580 5.57 16.66 -20.77
C ASP A 580 6.61 17.22 -19.80
N LYS A 581 7.47 16.36 -19.25
CA LYS A 581 8.48 16.75 -18.25
C LYS A 581 9.43 17.84 -18.77
N GLU A 582 9.69 17.87 -20.08
CA GLU A 582 10.52 18.86 -20.77
C GLU A 582 9.90 20.26 -20.77
N ASP A 583 8.57 20.36 -20.64
CA ASP A 583 7.82 21.61 -20.61
C ASP A 583 7.63 22.14 -19.18
N ILE A 584 8.33 21.60 -18.20
CA ILE A 584 8.20 21.98 -16.78
C ILE A 584 9.50 22.67 -16.32
N TYR A 585 9.35 23.81 -15.63
CA TYR A 585 10.45 24.41 -14.88
C TYR A 585 10.02 24.68 -13.44
N ILE A 586 11.02 24.67 -12.54
CA ILE A 586 10.82 24.81 -11.10
C ILE A 586 11.52 26.09 -10.66
N SER A 587 10.89 26.84 -9.76
CA SER A 587 11.53 27.93 -9.04
C SER A 587 11.74 27.51 -7.59
N VAL A 588 12.97 27.52 -7.10
CA VAL A 588 13.31 27.23 -5.70
C VAL A 588 13.94 28.48 -5.09
N ASP A 589 13.27 29.09 -4.12
CA ASP A 589 13.65 30.38 -3.53
C ASP A 589 13.96 31.45 -4.59
N ASP A 590 13.08 31.55 -5.59
CA ASP A 590 13.17 32.45 -6.75
C ASP A 590 14.32 32.16 -7.75
N ASN A 591 15.05 31.05 -7.57
CA ASN A 591 16.01 30.55 -8.56
C ASN A 591 15.33 29.59 -9.54
N ILE A 592 15.38 29.91 -10.84
CA ILE A 592 14.76 29.12 -11.90
C ILE A 592 15.67 27.96 -12.31
N ILE A 593 15.11 26.75 -12.31
CA ILE A 593 15.74 25.50 -12.72
C ILE A 593 14.94 24.92 -13.89
N THR A 594 15.58 24.78 -15.06
CA THR A 594 14.98 24.25 -16.29
C THR A 594 15.51 22.85 -16.62
N PHE A 595 14.67 22.00 -17.20
CA PHE A 595 15.06 20.69 -17.70
C PHE A 595 16.06 20.82 -18.88
N GLY A 596 17.18 20.08 -18.83
CA GLY A 596 18.08 19.87 -19.98
C GLY A 596 19.23 20.86 -20.20
N LYS A 597 19.34 21.94 -19.40
CA LYS A 597 20.55 22.77 -19.36
C LYS A 597 21.32 22.48 -18.08
N ASP A 598 22.41 21.74 -18.27
CA ASP A 598 23.30 21.19 -17.25
C ASP A 598 22.66 20.12 -16.36
N ASN A 599 23.40 19.03 -16.16
CA ASN A 599 23.09 17.97 -15.19
C ASN A 599 23.17 18.58 -13.78
N ASP A 600 22.20 19.40 -13.40
CA ASP A 600 22.12 19.95 -12.06
C ASP A 600 21.88 18.78 -11.11
N ILE A 601 22.96 18.35 -10.45
CA ILE A 601 23.06 17.19 -9.56
C ILE A 601 22.00 17.27 -8.44
N ASN A 602 21.46 18.47 -8.23
CA ASN A 602 20.55 18.85 -7.18
C ASN A 602 19.07 18.55 -7.47
N TYR A 603 18.65 18.25 -8.71
CA TYR A 603 17.22 18.05 -9.00
C TYR A 603 16.97 16.96 -10.04
N ARG A 604 15.95 16.12 -9.82
CA ARG A 604 15.51 15.10 -10.80
C ARG A 604 14.00 14.99 -10.85
N ILE A 605 13.43 15.13 -12.05
CA ILE A 605 12.00 14.95 -12.31
C ILE A 605 11.79 13.54 -12.85
N TYR A 606 10.92 12.77 -12.17
CA TYR A 606 10.52 11.44 -12.56
C TYR A 606 9.05 11.43 -12.92
N LEU A 607 8.68 10.64 -13.92
CA LEU A 607 7.30 10.26 -14.14
C LEU A 607 6.91 9.26 -13.03
N PHE A 608 6.04 9.70 -12.12
CA PHE A 608 5.66 8.95 -10.93
C PHE A 608 4.58 7.90 -11.22
N SER A 609 3.61 8.24 -12.07
CA SER A 609 2.61 7.30 -12.56
C SER A 609 1.99 7.81 -13.86
N ASN A 610 1.75 6.90 -14.80
CA ASN A 610 1.02 7.22 -16.03
C ASN A 610 -0.49 7.24 -15.76
N GLU A 611 -1.07 8.42 -16.01
CA GLU A 611 -2.45 8.72 -16.38
C GLU A 611 -3.58 8.33 -15.40
N TYR A 612 -4.17 9.36 -14.78
CA TYR A 612 -5.58 9.37 -14.39
C TYR A 612 -6.19 10.66 -14.95
N ASN A 613 -7.17 10.56 -15.86
CA ASN A 613 -7.82 11.70 -16.54
C ASN A 613 -6.92 12.56 -17.46
N GLY A 614 -5.81 12.05 -17.98
CA GLY A 614 -4.97 12.81 -18.93
C GLY A 614 -3.97 13.79 -18.31
N LEU A 615 -3.71 13.62 -17.03
CA LEU A 615 -2.62 14.30 -16.33
C LEU A 615 -1.51 13.30 -16.03
N PHE A 616 -0.27 13.71 -16.23
CA PHE A 616 0.91 12.99 -15.79
C PHE A 616 1.20 13.34 -14.35
N ALA A 617 1.45 12.34 -13.51
CA ALA A 617 1.95 12.56 -12.16
C ALA A 617 3.47 12.59 -12.20
N TYR A 618 4.06 13.68 -11.74
CA TYR A 618 5.51 13.88 -11.68
C TYR A 618 5.99 13.95 -10.24
N LEU A 619 7.13 13.32 -9.96
CA LEU A 619 7.85 13.41 -8.69
C LEU A 619 9.16 14.15 -8.94
N ILE A 620 9.34 15.30 -8.30
CA ILE A 620 10.60 16.04 -8.27
C ILE A 620 11.35 15.62 -7.02
N LYS A 621 12.53 15.01 -7.17
CA LYS A 621 13.49 14.86 -6.07
C LYS A 621 14.40 16.07 -6.01
N ILE A 622 14.62 16.55 -4.80
CA ILE A 622 15.44 17.72 -4.53
C ILE A 622 16.57 17.31 -3.60
N TYR A 623 17.80 17.62 -4.02
CA TYR A 623 19.03 17.33 -3.30
C TYR A 623 19.78 18.65 -3.05
N GLY A 624 20.60 18.67 -1.99
CA GLY A 624 21.53 19.77 -1.74
C GLY A 624 20.88 21.08 -1.25
N LEU A 625 19.64 21.06 -0.76
CA LEU A 625 19.06 22.20 -0.06
C LEU A 625 19.81 22.49 1.24
N ASP A 626 20.07 23.77 1.52
CA ASP A 626 20.54 24.22 2.83
C ASP A 626 19.41 24.11 3.87
N SER A 627 19.74 24.08 5.17
CA SER A 627 18.70 24.10 6.21
C SER A 627 18.10 25.50 6.36
N GLY A 628 16.77 25.61 6.34
CA GLY A 628 16.06 26.89 6.37
C GLY A 628 14.59 26.79 5.97
N LEU A 629 13.96 27.96 5.80
CA LEU A 629 12.66 28.09 5.14
C LEU A 629 12.87 28.15 3.62
N HIS A 630 12.14 27.31 2.90
CA HIS A 630 12.19 27.23 1.45
C HIS A 630 10.81 27.39 0.82
N ASN A 631 10.81 27.89 -0.41
CA ASN A 631 9.66 27.97 -1.28
C ASN A 631 9.95 27.26 -2.62
N ILE A 632 9.06 26.37 -3.04
CA ILE A 632 9.08 25.76 -4.37
C ILE A 632 7.84 26.19 -5.13
N LYS A 633 8.00 26.62 -6.38
CA LYS A 633 6.92 26.88 -7.35
C LYS A 633 7.16 26.11 -8.64
N ILE A 634 6.10 25.62 -9.28
CA ILE A 634 6.20 24.83 -10.52
C ILE A 634 5.46 25.53 -11.64
N TYR A 635 6.07 25.62 -12.82
CA TYR A 635 5.54 26.34 -13.97
C TYR A 635 5.57 25.49 -15.24
N ASN A 636 4.62 25.75 -16.13
CA ASN A 636 4.61 25.24 -17.50
C ASN A 636 5.37 26.24 -18.40
N ILE A 637 6.43 25.78 -19.08
CA ILE A 637 7.29 26.59 -19.97
C ILE A 637 6.48 27.17 -21.13
N LYS A 638 5.60 26.38 -21.75
CA LYS A 638 4.85 26.77 -22.97
C LYS A 638 3.82 27.86 -22.67
N THR A 639 3.13 27.76 -21.54
CA THR A 639 2.09 28.74 -21.16
C THR A 639 2.64 29.86 -20.27
N ASN A 640 3.84 29.68 -19.71
CA ASN A 640 4.44 30.51 -18.66
C ASN A 640 3.49 30.74 -17.46
N LYS A 641 2.60 29.78 -17.19
CA LYS A 641 1.67 29.82 -16.05
C LYS A 641 2.16 28.88 -14.95
N MET A 642 2.00 29.34 -13.71
CA MET A 642 2.24 28.51 -12.53
C MET A 642 1.20 27.40 -12.47
N ILE A 643 1.63 26.17 -12.20
CA ILE A 643 0.72 25.07 -11.92
C ILE A 643 -0.06 25.42 -10.66
N LYS A 644 -1.37 25.21 -10.69
CA LYS A 644 -2.27 25.57 -9.60
C LYS A 644 -1.80 24.92 -8.29
N ASN A 645 -1.80 25.69 -7.20
CA ASN A 645 -1.42 25.23 -5.86
C ASN A 645 0.01 24.67 -5.75
N SER A 646 0.91 25.04 -6.67
CA SER A 646 2.31 24.60 -6.65
C SER A 646 3.25 25.47 -5.82
N ASP A 647 2.75 26.53 -5.17
CA ASP A 647 3.51 27.37 -4.24
C ASP A 647 3.59 26.69 -2.86
N LEU A 648 4.68 25.95 -2.65
CA LEU A 648 4.88 25.11 -1.47
C LEU A 648 5.97 25.72 -0.58
N VAL A 649 5.58 26.13 0.62
CA VAL A 649 6.48 26.68 1.65
C VAL A 649 6.68 25.66 2.78
N PHE A 650 7.94 25.41 3.16
CA PHE A 650 8.27 24.43 4.21
C PHE A 650 9.61 24.73 4.88
N VAL A 651 9.79 24.20 6.10
CA VAL A 651 11.05 24.25 6.85
C VAL A 651 11.82 22.96 6.64
N TYR A 652 13.08 23.05 6.25
CA TYR A 652 13.94 21.92 5.91
C TYR A 652 15.20 21.88 6.80
N ASP A 653 15.54 20.69 7.32
CA ASP A 653 16.83 20.46 7.97
C ASP A 653 17.27 18.99 7.87
N ASP A 654 18.18 18.69 6.94
CA ASP A 654 18.75 17.35 6.77
C ASP A 654 19.62 16.90 7.95
N THR A 655 20.20 17.85 8.69
CA THR A 655 21.10 17.59 9.82
C THR A 655 20.41 17.33 11.15
N LEU A 656 19.09 17.54 11.23
CA LEU A 656 18.31 17.40 12.47
C LEU A 656 18.32 15.95 12.97
N SER A 657 19.15 15.58 13.92
CA SER A 657 19.23 14.21 14.44
C SER A 657 18.94 14.18 15.93
N LYS A 658 18.44 13.05 16.42
CA LYS A 658 18.25 12.79 17.85
C LYS A 658 18.76 11.40 18.18
N CYS A 659 19.80 11.32 19.00
CA CYS A 659 20.43 10.09 19.42
C CYS A 659 20.10 9.79 20.88
N PHE A 660 19.78 8.54 21.18
CA PHE A 660 19.66 8.06 22.56
C PHE A 660 21.05 7.91 23.18
N VAL A 661 21.24 8.49 24.36
CA VAL A 661 22.50 8.37 25.12
C VAL A 661 22.36 7.37 26.26
N SER A 662 21.40 7.60 27.16
CA SER A 662 21.15 6.73 28.31
C SER A 662 19.75 6.95 28.89
N LYS A 663 19.34 6.11 29.86
CA LYS A 663 18.07 6.27 30.58
C LYS A 663 18.27 6.25 32.09
N THR A 664 17.51 7.07 32.79
CA THR A 664 17.45 7.11 34.26
C THR A 664 16.07 6.62 34.74
N ASN A 665 15.85 6.65 36.06
CA ASN A 665 14.56 6.29 36.65
C ASN A 665 13.47 7.34 36.40
N GLU A 666 13.84 8.58 36.07
CA GLU A 666 12.92 9.72 35.97
C GLU A 666 12.89 10.37 34.58
N SER A 667 13.90 10.10 33.74
CA SER A 667 14.07 10.69 32.41
C SER A 667 14.83 9.79 31.44
N ILE A 668 14.80 10.16 30.15
CA ILE A 668 15.69 9.64 29.11
C ILE A 668 16.62 10.76 28.64
N ILE A 669 17.90 10.47 28.48
CA ILE A 669 18.89 11.42 28.01
C ILE A 669 19.06 11.28 26.50
N TYR A 670 18.85 12.38 25.78
CA TYR A 670 19.04 12.45 24.35
C TYR A 670 20.11 13.49 24.00
N GLU A 671 20.74 13.28 22.86
CA GLU A 671 21.61 14.25 22.21
C GLU A 671 20.98 14.63 20.87
N THR A 672 20.75 15.93 20.64
CA THR A 672 20.16 16.45 19.40
C THR A 672 21.14 17.37 18.69
N SER A 673 21.37 17.11 17.40
CA SER A 673 22.14 17.98 16.50
C SER A 673 21.20 18.60 15.47
N SER A 674 21.43 19.86 15.09
CA SER A 674 20.69 20.54 14.02
C SER A 674 21.43 21.81 13.62
N LYS A 675 21.36 22.19 12.34
CA LYS A 675 21.84 23.50 11.87
C LYS A 675 21.02 24.68 12.41
N PHE A 676 19.84 24.43 12.98
CA PHE A 676 19.05 25.45 13.66
C PHE A 676 19.56 25.77 15.07
N LEU A 677 20.44 24.93 15.61
CA LEU A 677 21.07 25.07 16.91
C LEU A 677 22.52 25.53 16.73
N ASN A 678 23.03 26.28 17.70
CA ASN A 678 24.44 26.73 17.68
C ASN A 678 25.42 25.59 17.94
N GLU A 679 24.99 24.60 18.72
CA GLU A 679 25.78 23.44 19.11
C GLU A 679 24.86 22.24 19.31
N THR A 680 25.47 21.05 19.42
CA THR A 680 24.73 19.83 19.77
C THR A 680 24.30 19.91 21.23
N ILE A 681 23.02 19.65 21.50
CA ILE A 681 22.44 19.80 22.84
C ILE A 681 22.20 18.41 23.42
N SER A 682 22.80 18.14 24.58
CA SER A 682 22.44 17.00 25.43
C SER A 682 21.40 17.43 26.44
N PHE A 683 20.27 16.73 26.54
CA PHE A 683 19.20 17.07 27.46
C PHE A 683 18.52 15.85 28.09
N ASP A 684 18.01 16.06 29.29
CA ASP A 684 17.11 15.14 29.98
C ASP A 684 15.68 15.37 29.50
N TYR A 685 15.02 14.30 29.06
CA TYR A 685 13.60 14.27 28.72
C TYR A 685 12.83 13.54 29.83
N PRO A 686 12.20 14.27 30.79
CA PRO A 686 11.46 13.63 31.88
C PRO A 686 10.26 12.84 31.36
N TYR A 687 9.95 11.70 32.00
CA TYR A 687 8.74 10.94 31.64
C TYR A 687 7.49 11.79 31.87
N GLY A 688 6.50 11.69 30.97
CA GLY A 688 5.26 12.48 31.04
C GLY A 688 5.34 13.91 30.47
N THR A 689 6.53 14.39 30.13
CA THR A 689 6.70 15.67 29.42
C THR A 689 6.21 15.54 28.00
N SER A 690 5.33 16.44 27.57
CA SER A 690 4.78 16.44 26.21
C SER A 690 5.58 17.29 25.23
N LYS A 691 6.37 18.26 25.71
CA LYS A 691 7.22 19.12 24.88
C LYS A 691 8.39 19.71 25.68
N LEU A 692 9.56 19.80 25.07
CA LEU A 692 10.68 20.64 25.49
C LEU A 692 10.97 21.70 24.43
N GLU A 693 11.43 22.88 24.84
CA GLU A 693 11.68 24.01 23.93
C GLU A 693 13.11 24.52 24.07
N TYR A 694 13.81 24.66 22.96
CA TYR A 694 15.18 25.19 22.90
C TYR A 694 15.24 26.40 21.98
N ASP A 695 16.05 27.41 22.34
CA ASP A 695 16.30 28.54 21.44
C ASP A 695 16.96 28.05 20.14
N ALA A 696 16.38 28.47 19.02
CA ALA A 696 16.84 28.08 17.69
C ALA A 696 16.72 29.25 16.71
N PHE A 697 17.48 29.19 15.63
CA PHE A 697 17.43 30.14 14.52
C PHE A 697 17.23 29.39 13.21
N VAL A 698 16.21 29.81 12.45
CA VAL A 698 15.92 29.26 11.12
C VAL A 698 16.10 30.35 10.08
N LYS A 699 16.99 30.13 9.11
CA LYS A 699 17.19 31.04 7.98
C LYS A 699 15.84 31.26 7.25
N GLY A 700 15.43 32.52 7.08
CA GLY A 700 14.15 32.90 6.46
C GLY A 700 12.96 33.07 7.44
N LEU A 701 13.01 32.49 8.64
CA LEU A 701 12.00 32.69 9.71
C LEU A 701 12.53 33.50 10.91
N GLY A 702 13.85 33.51 11.13
CA GLY A 702 14.48 34.20 12.25
C GLY A 702 14.59 33.36 13.51
N HIS A 703 14.67 34.02 14.66
CA HIS A 703 14.74 33.36 15.97
C HIS A 703 13.38 32.74 16.36
N GLY A 704 13.42 31.69 17.16
CA GLY A 704 12.24 31.02 17.68
C GLY A 704 12.62 29.87 18.62
N LYS A 705 11.73 28.89 18.76
CA LYS A 705 11.91 27.71 19.61
C LYS A 705 11.87 26.43 18.79
N LEU A 706 12.91 25.60 18.90
CA LEU A 706 12.85 24.21 18.47
C LEU A 706 12.11 23.40 19.55
N ASN A 707 10.94 22.89 19.19
CA ASN A 707 10.14 22.02 20.04
C ASN A 707 10.60 20.58 19.85
N ILE A 708 10.78 19.86 20.96
CA ILE A 708 11.07 18.43 20.96
C ILE A 708 9.93 17.70 21.65
N TYR A 709 9.32 16.76 20.93
CA TYR A 709 8.19 15.95 21.33
C TYR A 709 8.60 14.53 21.77
N PRO A 710 7.74 13.83 22.53
CA PRO A 710 8.07 12.51 23.05
C PRO A 710 8.18 11.49 21.91
N SER A 711 9.37 10.92 21.73
CA SER A 711 9.62 9.79 20.80
C SER A 711 9.40 8.43 21.45
N THR A 712 9.31 8.40 22.77
CA THR A 712 9.13 7.20 23.59
C THR A 712 7.84 7.30 24.36
N ILE A 713 7.22 6.16 24.59
CA ILE A 713 5.99 6.09 25.36
C ILE A 713 6.35 6.04 26.84
N SER A 714 5.60 6.79 27.64
CA SER A 714 5.61 6.75 29.10
C SER A 714 4.19 6.63 29.60
N TYR A 715 4.00 6.08 30.81
CA TYR A 715 2.68 5.91 31.39
C TYR A 715 2.62 6.45 32.82
N SER A 716 1.42 6.80 33.25
CA SER A 716 1.10 7.19 34.62
C SER A 716 -0.24 6.60 35.04
N ILE A 717 -0.32 6.17 36.29
CA ILE A 717 -1.54 5.59 36.88
C ILE A 717 -2.41 6.68 37.52
N ASP A 718 -1.78 7.72 38.06
CA ASP A 718 -2.44 8.80 38.80
C ASP A 718 -2.50 10.11 38.01
N GLY A 719 -1.72 10.24 36.94
CA GLY A 719 -1.53 11.45 36.13
C GLY A 719 -0.43 12.37 36.66
N LEU A 720 0.22 12.00 37.78
CA LEU A 720 1.20 12.81 38.49
C LEU A 720 2.60 12.19 38.41
N VAL A 721 2.71 10.88 38.68
CA VAL A 721 3.97 10.14 38.64
C VAL A 721 4.06 9.36 37.34
N TRP A 722 5.10 9.63 36.56
CA TRP A 722 5.30 9.04 35.24
C TRP A 722 6.44 8.03 35.24
N HIS A 723 6.29 7.01 34.41
CA HIS A 723 7.21 5.87 34.32
C HIS A 723 7.50 5.52 32.87
N ASP A 724 8.70 4.97 32.64
CA ASP A 724 9.07 4.35 31.37
C ASP A 724 8.12 3.19 31.04
N ILE A 725 7.84 2.96 29.77
CA ILE A 725 6.92 1.90 29.35
C ILE A 725 7.40 0.47 29.67
N ASP A 726 8.71 0.27 29.87
CA ASP A 726 9.28 -1.01 30.27
C ASP A 726 9.12 -1.28 31.78
N TRP A 727 8.69 -0.30 32.58
CA TRP A 727 8.44 -0.49 34.00
C TRP A 727 7.26 -1.43 34.24
N LYS A 728 7.35 -2.20 35.33
CA LYS A 728 6.34 -3.20 35.67
C LYS A 728 5.06 -2.48 36.12
N PHE A 729 3.99 -2.64 35.35
CA PHE A 729 2.66 -2.19 35.73
C PHE A 729 1.84 -3.33 36.31
N TYR A 730 1.31 -3.12 37.52
CA TYR A 730 0.45 -4.08 38.20
C TYR A 730 -1.00 -3.58 38.20
N LEU A 731 -1.92 -4.38 37.65
CA LEU A 731 -3.32 -3.97 37.45
C LEU A 731 -4.04 -3.61 38.77
N PHE A 732 -3.63 -4.23 39.88
CA PHE A 732 -4.19 -3.98 41.21
C PHE A 732 -3.75 -2.64 41.85
N GLU A 733 -2.82 -1.91 41.24
CA GLU A 733 -2.39 -0.58 41.69
C GLU A 733 -3.35 0.54 41.22
N LEU A 734 -4.30 0.22 40.33
CA LEU A 734 -5.37 1.14 39.91
C LEU A 734 -6.39 1.34 41.05
N ASN A 735 -6.78 2.60 41.29
CA ASN A 735 -7.79 2.96 42.27
C ASN A 735 -9.22 2.58 41.77
N GLN A 736 -10.16 2.31 42.69
CA GLN A 736 -11.55 1.91 42.37
C GLN A 736 -12.31 2.92 41.52
N THR A 737 -11.98 4.21 41.61
CA THR A 737 -12.64 5.31 40.89
C THR A 737 -11.95 5.66 39.56
N LYS A 738 -10.70 5.23 39.36
CA LYS A 738 -9.92 5.52 38.15
C LYS A 738 -9.81 4.26 37.30
N ASN A 739 -10.56 4.25 36.21
CA ASN A 739 -10.60 3.16 35.24
C ASN A 739 -9.68 3.39 34.04
N SER A 740 -8.80 4.38 34.13
CA SER A 740 -7.93 4.80 33.05
C SER A 740 -6.48 4.86 33.49
N ILE A 741 -5.57 4.67 32.53
CA ILE A 741 -4.17 5.04 32.65
C ILE A 741 -3.90 6.24 31.75
N PHE A 742 -2.98 7.11 32.15
CA PHE A 742 -2.48 8.18 31.29
C PHE A 742 -1.25 7.70 30.56
N VAL A 743 -1.17 8.02 29.28
CA VAL A 743 -0.04 7.67 28.40
C VAL A 743 0.40 8.94 27.70
N CYS A 744 1.71 9.18 27.71
CA CYS A 744 2.35 10.26 26.97
C CYS A 744 3.25 9.61 25.92
N GLY A 745 3.07 9.97 24.66
CA GLY A 745 3.77 9.34 23.55
C GLY A 745 3.56 10.08 22.24
N PRO A 746 4.07 9.52 21.13
CA PRO A 746 3.97 10.13 19.81
C PRO A 746 2.52 10.35 19.37
N ASP A 747 2.32 11.24 18.41
CA ASP A 747 1.00 11.52 17.84
C ASP A 747 0.36 10.27 17.18
N ASN A 748 -0.97 10.23 17.09
CA ASN A 748 -1.79 9.13 16.58
C ASN A 748 -1.55 7.78 17.24
N LEU A 749 -1.26 7.76 18.55
CA LEU A 749 -1.06 6.54 19.31
C LEU A 749 -2.37 5.76 19.53
N ILE A 750 -2.41 4.53 19.05
CA ILE A 750 -3.56 3.62 19.09
C ILE A 750 -3.27 2.45 20.05
N PRO A 751 -4.00 2.35 21.18
CA PRO A 751 -3.84 1.26 22.13
C PRO A 751 -4.71 0.03 21.78
N TYR A 752 -4.15 -1.16 21.96
CA TYR A 752 -4.83 -2.44 21.82
C TYR A 752 -4.30 -3.49 22.80
N VAL A 753 -5.11 -4.52 23.06
CA VAL A 753 -4.73 -5.63 23.94
C VAL A 753 -4.34 -6.84 23.10
N ILE A 754 -3.23 -7.49 23.49
CA ILE A 754 -2.79 -8.78 22.94
C ILE A 754 -2.80 -9.82 24.08
N ASP A 755 -3.56 -10.89 23.90
CA ASP A 755 -3.58 -12.06 24.79
C ASP A 755 -2.49 -13.06 24.38
N GLU A 756 -1.66 -13.50 25.33
CA GLU A 756 -0.55 -14.42 25.09
C GLU A 756 -1.00 -15.90 25.00
N LYS A 757 -2.25 -16.23 25.35
CA LYS A 757 -2.73 -17.63 25.44
C LYS A 757 -3.74 -18.05 24.37
N SER A 758 -4.21 -17.17 23.50
CA SER A 758 -5.22 -17.52 22.48
C SER A 758 -4.92 -16.86 21.13
N THR A 759 -5.27 -17.56 20.05
CA THR A 759 -5.24 -17.09 18.65
C THR A 759 -5.51 -15.59 18.53
N ILE A 760 -4.52 -14.87 17.99
CA ILE A 760 -4.45 -13.43 17.72
C ILE A 760 -5.84 -12.77 17.62
N ARG A 761 -6.26 -12.09 18.68
CA ARG A 761 -7.36 -11.11 18.65
C ARG A 761 -6.82 -9.78 19.14
N LYS A 762 -6.36 -8.92 18.23
CA LYS A 762 -6.14 -7.50 18.53
C LYS A 762 -7.49 -6.89 18.88
N ARG A 763 -7.64 -6.34 20.09
CA ARG A 763 -8.83 -5.57 20.46
C ARG A 763 -8.41 -4.14 20.80
N LYS A 764 -8.88 -3.18 20.01
CA LYS A 764 -8.67 -1.75 20.24
C LYS A 764 -9.28 -1.35 21.59
N LEU A 765 -8.51 -0.58 22.37
CA LEU A 765 -8.97 0.03 23.61
C LEU A 765 -9.57 1.41 23.32
N ASN A 766 -10.55 1.80 24.12
CA ASN A 766 -11.08 3.16 24.09
C ASN A 766 -10.08 4.10 24.77
N TYR A 767 -9.85 5.25 24.16
CA TYR A 767 -9.01 6.30 24.69
C TYR A 767 -9.59 7.68 24.38
N VAL A 768 -9.23 8.66 25.21
CA VAL A 768 -9.52 10.09 25.03
C VAL A 768 -8.18 10.79 24.88
N GLN A 769 -7.99 11.49 23.77
CA GLN A 769 -6.83 12.36 23.56
C GLN A 769 -7.14 13.72 24.18
N ASN A 770 -6.17 14.33 24.87
CA ASN A 770 -6.38 15.63 25.49
C ASN A 770 -6.45 16.73 24.42
N ASP A 771 -7.56 17.47 24.37
CA ASP A 771 -7.78 18.55 23.39
C ASP A 771 -6.74 19.67 23.47
N LEU A 772 -6.09 19.85 24.63
CA LEU A 772 -5.06 20.87 24.87
C LEU A 772 -3.63 20.33 24.67
N ASP A 773 -3.44 19.01 24.60
CA ASP A 773 -2.12 18.36 24.51
C ASP A 773 -2.24 17.05 23.71
N GLN A 774 -1.97 17.13 22.41
CA GLN A 774 -2.14 16.02 21.47
C GLN A 774 -1.27 14.79 21.80
N PHE A 775 -0.24 14.91 22.66
CA PHE A 775 0.64 13.81 22.99
C PHE A 775 0.21 13.05 24.26
N LYS A 776 -0.87 13.48 24.93
CA LYS A 776 -1.40 12.85 26.14
C LYS A 776 -2.73 12.15 25.88
N TYR A 777 -2.77 10.88 26.25
CA TYR A 777 -3.89 9.97 26.06
C TYR A 777 -4.36 9.44 27.41
N GLU A 778 -5.67 9.46 27.64
CA GLU A 778 -6.32 8.74 28.74
C GLU A 778 -6.93 7.46 28.18
N ILE A 779 -6.46 6.30 28.63
CA ILE A 779 -6.82 5.00 28.07
C ILE A 779 -7.65 4.23 29.08
N ASN A 780 -8.89 3.90 28.71
CA ASN A 780 -9.76 3.11 29.57
C ASN A 780 -9.29 1.64 29.58
N VAL A 781 -9.03 1.14 30.79
CA VAL A 781 -8.50 -0.21 31.05
C VAL A 781 -9.52 -1.12 31.72
N ASP A 782 -10.82 -0.77 31.72
CA ASP A 782 -11.87 -1.59 32.32
C ASP A 782 -11.99 -2.96 31.67
N TYR A 783 -11.77 -3.03 30.35
CA TYR A 783 -11.81 -4.29 29.63
C TYR A 783 -10.78 -5.31 30.16
N LEU A 784 -9.59 -4.86 30.59
CA LEU A 784 -8.55 -5.74 31.14
C LEU A 784 -9.02 -6.45 32.41
N LYS A 785 -9.94 -5.84 33.16
CA LYS A 785 -10.53 -6.41 34.36
C LYS A 785 -11.42 -7.64 34.07
N THR A 786 -11.86 -7.82 32.83
CA THR A 786 -12.74 -8.94 32.42
C THR A 786 -11.99 -10.21 32.01
N LEU A 787 -10.66 -10.13 31.81
CA LEU A 787 -9.82 -11.23 31.33
C LEU A 787 -9.28 -12.06 32.51
N LYS A 788 -10.08 -13.03 32.98
CA LYS A 788 -9.95 -13.71 34.29
C LYS A 788 -8.82 -14.75 34.44
N ASP A 789 -8.20 -15.20 33.34
CA ASP A 789 -7.29 -16.38 33.34
C ASP A 789 -5.84 -16.11 32.84
N ALA A 790 -5.48 -14.83 32.59
CA ALA A 790 -4.16 -14.44 32.13
C ALA A 790 -3.17 -14.24 33.31
N ILE A 791 -1.91 -14.69 33.15
CA ILE A 791 -0.83 -14.44 34.13
C ILE A 791 -0.30 -13.01 33.95
N SER A 792 -0.18 -12.59 32.69
CA SER A 792 0.14 -11.24 32.25
C SER A 792 -0.56 -10.96 30.92
N LEU A 793 -0.76 -9.68 30.60
CA LEU A 793 -1.21 -9.21 29.29
C LEU A 793 -0.27 -8.14 28.76
N LYS A 794 -0.40 -7.84 27.47
CA LYS A 794 0.29 -6.72 26.83
C LYS A 794 -0.74 -5.72 26.34
N ILE A 795 -0.66 -4.49 26.84
CA ILE A 795 -1.27 -3.34 26.16
C ILE A 795 -0.22 -2.87 25.16
N SER A 796 -0.50 -3.01 23.89
CA SER A 796 0.38 -2.56 22.83
C SER A 796 -0.13 -1.23 22.29
N PHE A 797 0.80 -0.35 21.96
CA PHE A 797 0.57 1.00 21.46
C PHE A 797 1.19 1.08 20.08
N GLU A 798 0.35 1.15 19.06
CA GLU A 798 0.74 1.40 17.68
C GLU A 798 0.79 2.90 17.45
N TYR A 799 1.84 3.40 16.82
CA TYR A 799 1.95 4.79 16.39
C TYR A 799 2.75 4.83 15.10
N GLY A 800 2.10 5.27 14.02
CA GLY A 800 2.55 4.95 12.67
C GLY A 800 2.73 3.44 12.52
N THR A 801 3.95 3.03 12.21
CA THR A 801 4.29 1.62 11.98
C THR A 801 4.93 0.94 13.20
N ARG A 802 5.42 1.72 14.19
CA ARG A 802 6.04 1.18 15.40
C ARG A 802 4.99 0.63 16.37
N SER A 803 5.41 -0.36 17.16
CA SER A 803 4.67 -0.75 18.36
C SER A 803 5.60 -0.89 19.57
N LYS A 804 5.10 -0.46 20.72
CA LYS A 804 5.68 -0.77 22.03
C LYS A 804 4.56 -1.30 22.91
N TYR A 805 4.90 -2.13 23.88
CA TYR A 805 3.89 -2.67 24.77
C TYR A 805 4.23 -2.42 26.24
N LEU A 806 3.20 -2.09 27.00
CA LEU A 806 3.20 -2.14 28.46
C LEU A 806 2.79 -3.54 28.90
N LYS A 807 3.68 -4.20 29.65
CA LYS A 807 3.36 -5.51 30.25
C LYS A 807 2.56 -5.31 31.52
N VAL A 808 1.32 -5.80 31.50
CA VAL A 808 0.36 -5.73 32.60
C VAL A 808 0.40 -7.02 33.40
N TRP A 809 0.68 -6.92 34.69
CA TRP A 809 0.70 -8.06 35.61
C TRP A 809 -0.54 -8.10 36.48
N TYR A 810 -1.16 -9.28 36.56
CA TYR A 810 -2.34 -9.52 37.38
C TYR A 810 -2.01 -9.85 38.84
N LYS A 811 -0.80 -10.36 39.10
CA LYS A 811 -0.38 -10.85 40.42
C LYS A 811 0.97 -10.25 40.83
N PRO A 812 1.20 -10.00 42.13
CA PRO A 812 2.52 -9.62 42.63
C PRO A 812 3.55 -10.72 42.36
N PHE A 813 4.79 -10.32 42.07
CA PHE A 813 5.91 -11.26 41.91
C PHE A 813 6.56 -11.55 43.26
N ILE A 814 6.58 -12.82 43.69
CA ILE A 814 7.25 -13.26 44.93
C ILE A 814 8.70 -13.64 44.62
N LYS A 815 9.66 -13.03 45.31
CA LYS A 815 11.08 -13.36 45.18
C LYS A 815 11.37 -14.71 45.82
N ASN A 816 12.31 -15.45 45.22
CA ASN A 816 12.71 -16.79 45.68
C ASN A 816 13.26 -16.79 47.12
N ASP A 817 13.78 -15.66 47.59
CA ASP A 817 14.37 -15.49 48.93
C ASP A 817 13.30 -15.36 50.05
N SER A 818 12.03 -15.56 49.73
CA SER A 818 10.95 -15.58 50.74
C SER A 818 11.03 -16.89 51.54
N ILE A 819 11.26 -16.80 52.85
CA ILE A 819 11.50 -17.94 53.74
C ILE A 819 10.40 -18.00 54.82
N ILE A 820 9.91 -19.20 55.09
CA ILE A 820 9.05 -19.50 56.23
C ILE A 820 9.59 -20.73 56.93
N GLU A 821 10.00 -20.58 58.17
CA GLU A 821 10.68 -21.63 58.94
C GLU A 821 10.30 -21.60 60.42
N TYR A 822 10.52 -22.73 61.09
CA TYR A 822 10.38 -22.85 62.53
C TYR A 822 11.78 -22.86 63.16
N ASP A 823 12.08 -21.82 63.93
CA ASP A 823 13.32 -21.70 64.69
C ASP A 823 13.18 -22.49 65.99
N LYS A 824 13.75 -23.70 65.99
CA LYS A 824 13.74 -24.64 67.12
C LYS A 824 14.41 -24.06 68.38
N SER A 825 15.34 -23.12 68.23
CA SER A 825 16.11 -22.54 69.35
C SER A 825 15.31 -21.48 70.11
N SER A 826 14.49 -20.70 69.40
CA SER A 826 13.64 -19.66 69.98
C SER A 826 12.19 -20.11 70.19
N GLY A 827 11.81 -21.27 69.65
CA GLY A 827 10.45 -21.79 69.72
C GLY A 827 9.46 -21.01 68.84
N LYS A 828 9.95 -20.26 67.84
CA LYS A 828 9.13 -19.33 67.04
C LYS A 828 9.07 -19.70 65.56
N ILE A 829 7.96 -19.37 64.92
CA ILE A 829 7.82 -19.40 63.46
C ILE A 829 8.25 -18.05 62.92
N LYS A 830 9.20 -18.05 61.99
CA LYS A 830 9.70 -16.87 61.29
C LYS A 830 9.23 -16.89 59.84
N ALA A 831 8.58 -15.83 59.40
CA ALA A 831 8.19 -15.63 58.00
C ALA A 831 8.76 -14.31 57.49
N ASN A 832 9.67 -14.37 56.51
CA ASN A 832 10.21 -13.22 55.80
C ASN A 832 9.83 -13.32 54.33
N ILE A 833 8.93 -12.45 53.87
CA ILE A 833 8.37 -12.53 52.52
C ILE A 833 8.81 -11.31 51.72
N LEU A 834 9.49 -11.57 50.60
CA LEU A 834 9.97 -10.57 49.67
C LEU A 834 9.15 -10.64 48.39
N PHE A 835 8.52 -9.52 48.02
CA PHE A 835 7.73 -9.43 46.80
C PHE A 835 7.82 -8.04 46.16
N GLU A 836 7.45 -7.92 44.89
CA GLU A 836 7.41 -6.63 44.20
C GLU A 836 5.99 -6.03 44.24
N GLY A 837 5.90 -4.73 44.51
CA GLY A 837 4.66 -3.95 44.59
C GLY A 837 4.54 -3.12 45.87
N LYS A 838 3.76 -2.03 45.83
CA LYS A 838 3.54 -1.14 47.00
C LYS A 838 2.40 -1.60 47.94
N ILE A 839 1.77 -2.74 47.66
CA ILE A 839 0.62 -3.23 48.43
C ILE A 839 1.05 -4.03 49.66
N LYS A 840 0.16 -4.09 50.66
CA LYS A 840 0.29 -5.01 51.80
C LYS A 840 -0.53 -6.27 51.55
N LEU A 841 0.10 -7.45 51.63
CA LEU A 841 -0.54 -8.76 51.44
C LEU A 841 -1.02 -9.35 52.76
N TRP A 842 -2.02 -10.22 52.75
CA TRP A 842 -2.37 -11.03 53.92
C TRP A 842 -1.53 -12.32 53.92
N LEU A 843 -0.76 -12.54 54.99
CA LEU A 843 -0.19 -13.84 55.29
C LEU A 843 -1.15 -14.59 56.22
N LEU A 844 -1.62 -15.76 55.78
CA LEU A 844 -2.41 -16.69 56.57
C LEU A 844 -1.56 -17.92 56.91
N LEU A 845 -1.48 -18.22 58.19
CA LEU A 845 -0.93 -19.47 58.72
C LEU A 845 -2.08 -20.36 59.14
N SER A 846 -2.13 -21.59 58.64
CA SER A 846 -3.18 -22.56 58.94
C SER A 846 -2.64 -23.95 59.27
N ILE A 847 -3.42 -24.73 60.01
CA ILE A 847 -3.10 -26.14 60.29
C ILE A 847 -3.28 -26.94 58.99
N THR A 848 -2.24 -27.65 58.58
CA THR A 848 -2.17 -28.32 57.27
C THR A 848 -3.30 -29.32 56.99
N ASN A 849 -3.89 -29.93 58.02
CA ASN A 849 -4.87 -31.01 57.86
C ASN A 849 -6.32 -30.57 58.12
N THR A 850 -6.55 -29.42 58.74
CA THR A 850 -7.91 -28.92 59.07
C THR A 850 -8.22 -27.59 58.39
N GLU A 851 -7.24 -26.94 57.77
CA GLU A 851 -7.31 -25.58 57.21
C GLU A 851 -7.72 -24.49 58.22
N ASN A 852 -7.81 -24.81 59.52
CA ASN A 852 -8.07 -23.84 60.57
C ASN A 852 -6.99 -22.76 60.57
N ILE A 853 -7.42 -21.50 60.45
CA ILE A 853 -6.53 -20.33 60.41
C ILE A 853 -6.02 -20.06 61.83
N LEU A 854 -4.71 -20.21 62.02
CA LEU A 854 -4.02 -19.95 63.29
C LEU A 854 -3.69 -18.47 63.44
N HIS A 855 -3.30 -17.83 62.34
CA HIS A 855 -2.89 -16.43 62.36
C HIS A 855 -3.10 -15.78 61.00
N LYS A 856 -3.57 -14.53 61.00
CA LYS A 856 -3.80 -13.72 59.80
C LYS A 856 -3.25 -12.31 60.05
N VAL A 857 -2.29 -11.90 59.23
CA VAL A 857 -1.58 -10.62 59.42
C VAL A 857 -1.23 -9.99 58.09
N GLN A 858 -1.24 -8.66 58.05
CA GLN A 858 -0.93 -7.91 56.85
C GLN A 858 0.57 -7.57 56.80
N ILE A 859 1.23 -7.90 55.70
CA ILE A 859 2.68 -7.70 55.52
C ILE A 859 2.99 -6.79 54.34
N SER A 860 4.01 -5.96 54.51
CA SER A 860 4.65 -5.25 53.40
C SER A 860 5.83 -6.07 52.88
N SER A 861 6.31 -5.80 51.67
CA SER A 861 7.50 -6.51 51.15
C SER A 861 8.71 -6.29 52.06
N GLY A 862 9.42 -7.37 52.41
CA GLY A 862 10.53 -7.35 53.36
C GLY A 862 10.10 -7.28 54.82
N GLY A 863 8.79 -7.30 55.11
CA GLY A 863 8.28 -7.44 56.47
C GLY A 863 8.51 -8.85 57.01
N SER A 864 9.03 -8.94 58.23
CA SER A 864 9.20 -10.19 58.97
C SER A 864 8.12 -10.35 60.03
N ILE A 865 7.60 -11.56 60.18
CA ILE A 865 6.72 -11.94 61.29
C ILE A 865 7.41 -13.01 62.11
N GLU A 866 7.37 -12.85 63.43
CA GLU A 866 7.74 -13.89 64.39
C GLU A 866 6.53 -14.22 65.27
N LEU A 867 6.21 -15.51 65.39
CA LEU A 867 5.12 -15.99 66.24
C LEU A 867 5.62 -17.08 67.17
N ASP A 868 5.30 -16.97 68.47
CA ASP A 868 5.63 -17.98 69.47
C ASP A 868 4.72 -19.21 69.31
N LYS A 869 5.32 -20.40 69.33
CA LYS A 869 4.64 -21.71 69.32
C LYS A 869 3.58 -21.80 70.42
N ASN A 870 3.85 -21.26 71.62
CA ASN A 870 2.90 -21.33 72.74
C ASN A 870 1.62 -20.51 72.49
N SER A 871 1.71 -19.45 71.69
CA SER A 871 0.55 -18.63 71.31
C SER A 871 -0.37 -19.34 70.29
N LEU A 872 0.18 -20.27 69.51
CA LEU A 872 -0.52 -21.01 68.45
C LEU A 872 -1.15 -22.33 68.95
N ILE A 873 -0.54 -22.97 69.96
CA ILE A 873 -0.94 -24.30 70.48
C ILE A 873 -2.11 -24.23 71.47
N ASN A 874 -2.32 -23.12 72.18
CA ASN A 874 -3.39 -22.98 73.19
C ASN A 874 -4.81 -23.29 72.70
N HIS A 875 -5.03 -23.42 71.39
CA HIS A 875 -6.35 -23.69 70.81
C HIS A 875 -6.49 -25.10 70.18
N TYR A 876 -5.41 -25.88 70.02
CA TYR A 876 -5.45 -27.17 69.33
C TYR A 876 -4.36 -28.14 69.82
N ASP A 877 -4.75 -29.23 70.50
CA ASP A 877 -3.86 -30.36 70.81
C ASP A 877 -3.48 -31.13 69.52
N GLY A 878 -2.19 -31.44 69.32
CA GLY A 878 -1.72 -32.31 68.23
C GLY A 878 -1.40 -31.63 66.88
N VAL A 879 -1.02 -30.35 66.87
CA VAL A 879 -0.59 -29.68 65.63
C VAL A 879 0.85 -30.03 65.29
N HIS A 880 1.05 -30.79 64.22
CA HIS A 880 2.38 -31.24 63.77
C HIS A 880 2.95 -30.41 62.60
N TYR A 881 2.08 -29.82 61.78
CA TYR A 881 2.46 -29.06 60.57
C TYR A 881 1.61 -27.79 60.38
N ILE A 882 2.28 -26.72 59.95
CA ILE A 882 1.67 -25.45 59.58
C ILE A 882 1.90 -25.19 58.09
N THR A 883 0.87 -24.71 57.42
CA THR A 883 0.90 -24.22 56.05
C THR A 883 0.80 -22.70 56.06
N ALA A 884 1.67 -22.04 55.31
CA ALA A 884 1.59 -20.60 55.11
C ALA A 884 1.11 -20.27 53.71
N SER A 885 0.25 -19.27 53.60
CA SER A 885 -0.36 -18.88 52.33
C SER A 885 -0.55 -17.36 52.24
N LEU A 886 -0.32 -16.81 51.05
CA LEU A 886 -0.50 -15.40 50.77
C LEU A 886 -1.83 -15.18 50.06
N HIS A 887 -2.54 -14.18 50.54
CA HIS A 887 -3.82 -13.73 50.04
C HIS A 887 -3.72 -12.24 49.72
N MET A 888 -4.51 -11.80 48.74
CA MET A 888 -4.61 -10.37 48.44
C MET A 888 -5.42 -9.69 49.56
N PRO A 889 -5.15 -8.40 49.87
CA PRO A 889 -5.95 -7.68 50.84
C PRO A 889 -7.43 -7.67 50.45
N ALA A 890 -8.28 -8.23 51.32
CA ALA A 890 -9.73 -8.02 51.29
C ALA A 890 -10.07 -6.60 51.73
N SER A 891 -9.62 -5.62 50.97
CA SER A 891 -10.26 -4.32 50.94
C SER A 891 -11.41 -4.44 49.95
N GLY A 892 -12.43 -3.58 50.00
CA GLY A 892 -13.50 -3.56 48.99
C GLY A 892 -13.02 -3.34 47.54
N ILE A 893 -11.70 -3.37 47.30
CA ILE A 893 -10.88 -3.09 46.11
C ILE A 893 -10.69 -4.35 45.22
N SER A 894 -11.18 -5.53 45.62
CA SER A 894 -10.89 -6.76 44.85
C SER A 894 -11.86 -6.98 43.67
N LEU A 895 -11.38 -6.73 42.45
CA LEU A 895 -11.89 -7.31 41.20
C LEU A 895 -11.76 -8.85 41.15
N PHE A 896 -11.17 -9.45 42.17
CA PHE A 896 -10.92 -10.88 42.29
C PHE A 896 -11.49 -11.44 43.60
N LYS A 897 -12.82 -11.40 43.76
CA LYS A 897 -13.50 -12.07 44.90
C LYS A 897 -13.02 -13.52 45.14
N LYS A 898 -12.52 -14.22 44.12
CA LYS A 898 -11.95 -15.57 44.24
C LYS A 898 -10.63 -15.63 45.03
N TYR A 899 -9.81 -14.57 45.05
CA TYR A 899 -8.53 -14.54 45.77
C TYR A 899 -8.65 -14.02 47.21
N ASP A 900 -9.85 -13.62 47.63
CA ASP A 900 -10.17 -13.40 49.04
C ASP A 900 -10.39 -14.74 49.78
N GLU A 901 -10.73 -15.81 49.04
CA GLU A 901 -11.00 -17.17 49.56
C GLU A 901 -9.91 -18.19 49.20
N VAL A 902 -9.20 -18.00 48.07
CA VAL A 902 -8.18 -18.96 47.56
C VAL A 902 -6.79 -18.32 47.58
N PRO A 903 -5.78 -18.93 48.23
CA PRO A 903 -4.44 -18.38 48.29
C PRO A 903 -3.82 -18.24 46.90
N PHE A 904 -3.21 -17.09 46.61
CA PHE A 904 -2.53 -16.91 45.32
C PHE A 904 -1.13 -17.55 45.32
N LYS A 905 -0.55 -17.77 46.51
CA LYS A 905 0.70 -18.53 46.72
C LYS A 905 0.62 -19.30 48.04
N THR A 906 0.99 -20.58 48.02
CA THR A 906 1.14 -21.41 49.23
C THR A 906 2.60 -21.86 49.34
N PHE A 907 3.15 -21.83 50.54
CA PHE A 907 4.52 -22.25 50.85
C PHE A 907 4.58 -23.72 51.29
N PRO A 908 5.77 -24.36 51.25
CA PRO A 908 5.96 -25.70 51.81
C PRO A 908 5.52 -25.80 53.28
N LYS A 909 5.11 -27.00 53.70
CA LYS A 909 4.65 -27.29 55.06
C LYS A 909 5.83 -27.22 56.05
N VAL A 910 5.62 -26.60 57.20
CA VAL A 910 6.64 -26.45 58.27
C VAL A 910 6.27 -27.32 59.46
N CYS A 911 7.20 -28.16 59.95
CA CYS A 911 6.98 -29.05 61.11
C CYS A 911 7.36 -28.36 62.43
N ILE A 912 6.56 -28.59 63.49
CA ILE A 912 6.70 -27.89 64.79
C ILE A 912 6.84 -28.81 66.03
N ASP A 913 7.03 -30.12 65.86
CA ASP A 913 7.20 -31.08 66.97
C ASP A 913 8.62 -31.11 67.57
N ASP A 914 8.71 -31.41 68.87
CA ASP A 914 9.98 -31.46 69.63
C ASP A 914 10.68 -32.83 69.62
N LEU A 915 10.02 -33.92 69.17
CA LEU A 915 10.55 -35.30 69.23
C LEU A 915 10.55 -35.96 67.85
N GLU A 916 11.50 -35.53 67.02
CA GLU A 916 11.75 -36.08 65.68
C GLU A 916 12.53 -37.41 65.81
N VAL A 917 11.83 -38.55 65.72
CA VAL A 917 12.50 -39.86 65.59
C VAL A 917 12.95 -40.02 64.15
N LYS A 918 14.26 -40.10 63.93
CA LYS A 918 14.85 -40.14 62.59
C LYS A 918 15.62 -41.44 62.39
N VAL A 919 15.29 -42.17 61.32
CA VAL A 919 16.07 -43.33 60.88
C VAL A 919 17.29 -42.81 60.12
N GLU A 920 18.48 -43.05 60.65
CA GLU A 920 19.74 -42.58 60.06
C GLU A 920 20.27 -43.54 59.00
N LYS A 921 20.12 -44.84 59.23
CA LYS A 921 20.64 -45.87 58.32
C LYS A 921 19.78 -47.11 58.38
N GLN A 922 19.44 -47.68 57.23
CA GLN A 922 18.69 -48.91 57.15
C GLN A 922 19.26 -49.83 56.07
N ASN A 923 19.67 -51.02 56.47
CA ASN A 923 20.12 -52.11 55.60
C ASN A 923 19.14 -53.27 55.74
N ILE A 924 18.32 -53.46 54.71
CA ILE A 924 17.39 -54.57 54.60
C ILE A 924 17.73 -55.34 53.33
N TYR A 925 17.94 -56.64 53.45
CA TYR A 925 18.12 -57.51 52.29
C TYR A 925 17.66 -58.93 52.58
N PHE A 926 17.36 -59.66 51.51
CA PHE A 926 17.07 -61.07 51.59
C PHE A 926 18.35 -61.87 51.28
N ASN A 927 18.72 -62.78 52.15
CA ASN A 927 19.84 -63.69 51.92
C ASN A 927 19.33 -64.93 51.17
N ASP A 928 19.58 -64.96 49.87
CA ASP A 928 19.12 -66.03 48.98
C ASP A 928 19.65 -67.43 49.36
N VAL A 929 20.81 -67.50 50.03
CA VAL A 929 21.48 -68.75 50.40
C VAL A 929 20.89 -69.33 51.68
N THR A 930 20.62 -68.51 52.70
CA THR A 930 20.06 -68.97 54.00
C THR A 930 18.54 -68.90 54.08
N SER A 931 17.90 -68.27 53.09
CA SER A 931 16.47 -67.98 53.06
C SER A 931 16.00 -67.14 54.26
N GLU A 932 16.76 -66.09 54.58
CA GLU A 932 16.49 -65.20 55.72
C GLU A 932 16.38 -63.74 55.28
N ILE A 933 15.43 -62.99 55.85
CA ILE A 933 15.41 -61.54 55.80
C ILE A 933 16.35 -61.02 56.88
N VAL A 934 17.33 -60.21 56.48
CA VAL A 934 18.26 -59.53 57.38
C VAL A 934 17.87 -58.07 57.47
N VAL A 935 17.61 -57.59 58.69
CA VAL A 935 17.23 -56.21 58.98
C VAL A 935 18.21 -55.60 59.96
N ASN A 936 18.85 -54.50 59.57
CA ASN A 936 19.66 -53.67 60.45
C ASN A 936 19.26 -52.20 60.28
N THR A 937 18.74 -51.60 61.34
CA THR A 937 18.26 -50.22 61.33
C THR A 937 18.89 -49.42 62.47
N VAL A 938 19.48 -48.27 62.16
CA VAL A 938 20.01 -47.27 63.09
C VAL A 938 19.06 -46.07 63.09
N PHE A 939 18.60 -45.68 64.26
CA PHE A 939 17.69 -44.57 64.47
C PHE A 939 18.04 -43.77 65.74
N ILE A 940 17.69 -42.48 65.73
CA ILE A 940 17.88 -41.52 66.82
C ILE A 940 16.53 -40.97 67.32
N GLY A 941 16.48 -40.53 68.57
CA GLY A 941 15.27 -40.00 69.23
C GLY A 941 14.51 -41.01 70.10
N THR A 942 14.87 -42.30 70.06
CA THR A 942 14.39 -43.37 70.97
C THR A 942 15.36 -44.55 70.98
N ASN A 943 15.41 -45.33 72.06
CA ASN A 943 16.26 -46.53 72.17
C ASN A 943 15.59 -47.81 71.63
N LYS A 944 14.27 -47.81 71.45
CA LYS A 944 13.48 -48.96 70.97
C LYS A 944 12.40 -48.53 69.97
N LEU A 945 12.12 -49.39 69.00
CA LEU A 945 10.99 -49.32 68.07
C LEU A 945 10.31 -50.69 67.98
N LYS A 946 9.01 -50.71 67.67
CA LYS A 946 8.33 -51.96 67.28
C LYS A 946 8.44 -52.14 65.77
N MET A 947 8.84 -53.34 65.34
CA MET A 947 8.97 -53.70 63.93
C MET A 947 8.00 -54.81 63.57
N GLU A 948 7.22 -54.60 62.51
CA GLU A 948 6.38 -55.62 61.90
C GLU A 948 6.81 -55.86 60.46
N ILE A 949 6.83 -57.13 60.03
CA ILE A 949 7.09 -57.52 58.64
C ILE A 949 5.87 -58.22 58.09
N CYS A 950 5.43 -57.79 56.92
CA CYS A 950 4.33 -58.39 56.16
C CYS A 950 4.70 -58.54 54.68
N PRO A 951 4.11 -59.50 53.95
CA PRO A 951 4.23 -59.56 52.49
C PRO A 951 3.64 -58.30 51.87
N SER A 952 4.31 -57.70 50.88
CA SER A 952 3.84 -56.44 50.30
C SER A 952 2.47 -56.64 49.63
N GLY A 953 1.49 -55.84 50.03
CA GLY A 953 0.10 -55.92 49.53
C GLY A 953 -0.84 -56.82 50.32
N PHE A 954 -0.36 -57.52 51.36
CA PHE A 954 -1.17 -58.37 52.24
C PHE A 954 -1.13 -57.89 53.69
N ASN A 955 -2.29 -57.84 54.37
CA ASN A 955 -2.38 -57.48 55.80
C ASN A 955 -2.08 -58.67 56.74
N LYS A 956 -1.18 -59.59 56.35
CA LYS A 956 -0.77 -60.72 57.19
C LYS A 956 0.61 -60.47 57.77
N ILE A 957 0.70 -60.29 59.08
CA ILE A 957 1.97 -60.12 59.80
C ILE A 957 2.66 -61.47 59.91
N ILE A 958 3.90 -61.55 59.43
CA ILE A 958 4.74 -62.76 59.46
C ILE A 958 5.86 -62.67 60.50
N TYR A 959 6.19 -61.47 60.95
CA TYR A 959 7.11 -61.22 62.06
C TYR A 959 6.73 -59.94 62.80
N ASN A 960 6.85 -59.93 64.14
CA ASN A 960 6.55 -58.77 65.00
C ASN A 960 7.42 -58.83 66.26
N ASP A 961 8.30 -57.83 66.47
CA ASP A 961 9.17 -57.76 67.64
C ASP A 961 9.67 -56.34 67.94
N GLU A 962 10.22 -56.12 69.14
CA GLU A 962 10.91 -54.88 69.51
C GLU A 962 12.36 -54.88 69.05
N ILE A 963 12.78 -53.82 68.36
CA ILE A 963 14.13 -53.67 67.83
C ILE A 963 14.87 -52.54 68.54
N THR A 964 16.16 -52.78 68.78
CA THR A 964 17.10 -51.81 69.36
C THR A 964 17.98 -51.22 68.26
N SER A 965 18.26 -49.93 68.34
CA SER A 965 19.04 -49.21 67.31
C SER A 965 20.40 -49.88 67.06
N GLY A 966 20.71 -50.19 65.80
CA GLY A 966 21.98 -50.76 65.35
C GLY A 966 22.17 -52.28 65.53
N LYS A 967 21.19 -53.00 66.10
CA LYS A 967 21.25 -54.47 66.24
C LYS A 967 20.65 -55.17 65.02
N ALA A 968 21.38 -56.12 64.43
CA ALA A 968 20.90 -56.90 63.30
C ALA A 968 19.93 -58.03 63.74
N ILE A 969 18.85 -58.21 62.98
CA ILE A 969 17.82 -59.23 63.20
C ILE A 969 17.69 -60.06 61.93
N ASN A 970 17.71 -61.39 62.09
CA ASN A 970 17.63 -62.36 60.99
C ASN A 970 16.36 -63.20 61.13
N ILE A 971 15.54 -63.26 60.09
CA ILE A 971 14.21 -63.88 60.12
C ILE A 971 14.11 -64.91 58.99
N LYS A 972 14.00 -66.19 59.34
CA LYS A 972 13.92 -67.29 58.37
C LYS A 972 12.53 -67.39 57.74
N ILE A 973 12.46 -67.40 56.41
CA ILE A 973 11.18 -67.44 55.67
C ILE A 973 11.19 -68.50 54.56
N ASN A 974 10.02 -69.08 54.28
CA ASN A 974 9.86 -70.01 53.17
C ASN A 974 9.72 -69.26 51.84
N LYS A 975 10.70 -69.47 50.94
CA LYS A 975 10.86 -68.73 49.68
C LYS A 975 9.76 -69.02 48.66
N SER A 976 9.02 -70.13 48.79
CA SER A 976 7.96 -70.52 47.85
C SER A 976 6.63 -69.76 48.03
N ILE A 977 6.55 -68.81 48.97
CA ILE A 977 5.27 -68.18 49.36
C ILE A 977 5.28 -66.66 49.09
N PHE A 978 6.43 -66.00 48.84
CA PHE A 978 6.52 -64.53 48.79
C PHE A 978 7.53 -63.99 47.76
N ASN A 979 7.12 -63.02 46.93
CA ASN A 979 7.99 -62.31 45.97
C ASN A 979 8.46 -60.92 46.45
N SER A 980 7.82 -60.33 47.47
CA SER A 980 8.28 -59.08 48.12
C SER A 980 7.71 -58.94 49.54
N PHE A 981 8.35 -58.14 50.40
CA PHE A 981 7.93 -57.87 51.78
C PHE A 981 8.09 -56.40 52.15
N THR A 982 7.29 -55.93 53.10
CA THR A 982 7.28 -54.58 53.66
C THR A 982 7.62 -54.64 55.15
N ILE A 983 8.46 -53.72 55.60
CA ILE A 983 8.77 -53.53 57.03
C ILE A 983 8.14 -52.22 57.51
N LEU A 984 7.39 -52.31 58.61
CA LEU A 984 6.72 -51.22 59.29
C LEU A 984 7.40 -50.95 60.64
N LEU A 985 7.69 -49.68 60.92
CA LEU A 985 8.25 -49.25 62.21
C LEU A 985 7.28 -48.33 62.96
N PHE A 986 7.08 -48.61 64.25
CA PHE A 986 6.16 -47.86 65.11
C PHE A 986 6.90 -47.25 66.29
N LYS A 987 6.58 -45.97 66.58
CA LYS A 987 7.19 -45.20 67.66
C LYS A 987 6.49 -45.51 68.99
N PRO A 988 7.22 -45.59 70.12
CA PRO A 988 6.60 -45.75 71.43
C PRO A 988 5.81 -44.48 71.81
N LYS A 989 4.60 -44.68 72.35
CA LYS A 989 3.79 -43.66 73.02
C LYS A 989 4.32 -43.43 74.44
N ILE A 990 4.14 -42.21 74.95
CA ILE A 990 4.53 -41.81 76.32
C ILE A 990 3.88 -42.71 77.39
N ASN A 991 2.70 -43.30 77.11
CA ASN A 991 1.89 -44.05 78.07
C ASN A 991 2.15 -45.57 78.08
N GLY A 992 3.24 -46.06 77.47
CA GLY A 992 3.62 -47.48 77.52
C GLY A 992 3.03 -48.39 76.41
N GLY A 993 2.78 -47.86 75.21
CA GLY A 993 2.36 -48.61 74.01
C GLY A 993 3.05 -48.11 72.75
N TYR A 994 2.61 -48.51 71.56
CA TYR A 994 3.13 -48.01 70.27
C TYR A 994 2.06 -47.24 69.48
N GLU A 995 2.47 -46.29 68.63
CA GLU A 995 1.59 -45.60 67.69
C GLU A 995 0.87 -46.59 66.77
N GLU A 996 -0.40 -46.33 66.44
CA GLU A 996 -1.18 -47.22 65.56
C GLU A 996 -0.77 -47.08 64.09
N LYS A 997 -0.10 -45.98 63.73
CA LYS A 997 0.39 -45.72 62.38
C LYS A 997 1.90 -45.82 62.38
N SER A 998 2.44 -46.58 61.43
CA SER A 998 3.88 -46.65 61.22
C SER A 998 4.37 -45.32 60.66
N PHE A 999 5.44 -44.78 61.22
CA PHE A 999 6.04 -43.53 60.74
C PHE A 999 7.06 -43.78 59.62
N TYR A 1000 7.41 -45.05 59.37
CA TYR A 1000 8.34 -45.44 58.32
C TYR A 1000 7.94 -46.77 57.68
N THR A 1001 7.83 -46.75 56.35
CA THR A 1001 7.52 -47.89 55.47
C THR A 1001 8.68 -48.09 54.49
N SER A 1002 9.34 -49.25 54.51
CA SER A 1002 10.50 -49.52 53.63
C SER A 1002 10.12 -50.10 52.25
N LYS A 1003 11.09 -50.05 51.32
CA LYS A 1003 10.99 -50.29 49.86
C LYS A 1003 10.65 -51.75 49.47
N PRO A 1004 9.80 -51.97 48.44
CA PRO A 1004 9.63 -53.28 47.82
C PRO A 1004 10.90 -53.73 47.07
N ILE A 1005 11.25 -55.02 47.18
CA ILE A 1005 12.28 -55.66 46.36
C ILE A 1005 11.61 -56.09 45.02
N ARG A 1006 12.26 -55.77 43.89
CA ARG A 1006 11.71 -55.60 42.52
C ARG A 1006 10.77 -56.70 41.99
N THR A 1007 9.66 -56.28 41.36
CA THR A 1007 8.95 -57.03 40.30
C THR A 1007 8.65 -56.12 39.08
N THR A 1008 8.57 -56.71 37.89
CA THR A 1008 8.22 -56.03 36.62
C THR A 1008 6.72 -55.82 36.52
N SER A 1009 6.27 -54.59 36.26
CA SER A 1009 4.86 -54.23 36.10
C SER A 1009 4.61 -53.67 34.70
N TYR A 1010 3.48 -54.03 34.08
CA TYR A 1010 3.10 -53.55 32.75
C TYR A 1010 1.80 -52.74 32.79
N PHE A 1011 1.76 -51.65 32.00
CA PHE A 1011 0.64 -50.71 31.96
C PHE A 1011 -0.06 -50.75 30.60
N LEU A 1012 -1.39 -50.94 30.61
CA LEU A 1012 -2.22 -50.84 29.39
C LEU A 1012 -2.67 -49.39 29.16
N LYS A 1013 -2.26 -48.81 28.03
CA LYS A 1013 -2.50 -47.39 27.69
C LYS A 1013 -3.77 -47.12 26.85
N ARG A 1014 -4.63 -48.13 26.63
CA ARG A 1014 -5.82 -48.02 25.76
C ARG A 1014 -7.12 -48.28 26.53
N ARG A 1015 -8.17 -47.57 26.10
CA ARG A 1015 -9.51 -47.58 26.68
C ARG A 1015 -10.27 -48.87 26.32
N LEU A 1016 -10.91 -49.54 27.29
CA LEU A 1016 -11.72 -50.77 27.09
C LEU A 1016 -13.20 -50.51 27.36
N GLN A 1017 -14.10 -51.03 26.52
CA GLN A 1017 -15.56 -50.81 26.56
C GLN A 1017 -16.27 -51.98 27.27
N ILE A 1018 -17.23 -51.67 28.16
CA ILE A 1018 -17.94 -52.63 29.03
C ILE A 1018 -19.34 -52.93 28.47
N LYS A 1019 -19.74 -54.21 28.41
CA LYS A 1019 -21.04 -54.65 27.88
C LYS A 1019 -22.13 -54.63 28.96
N ASP A 1020 -21.92 -55.33 30.07
CA ASP A 1020 -22.86 -55.37 31.21
C ASP A 1020 -22.11 -55.39 32.55
N PHE A 1021 -22.69 -54.74 33.57
CA PHE A 1021 -22.23 -54.81 34.97
C PHE A 1021 -23.28 -55.52 35.82
N ILE A 1022 -22.96 -56.70 36.38
CA ILE A 1022 -23.91 -57.54 37.12
C ILE A 1022 -23.47 -57.65 38.58
N LEU A 1023 -24.37 -57.28 39.50
CA LEU A 1023 -24.17 -57.37 40.95
C LEU A 1023 -24.48 -58.79 41.46
N ASP A 1024 -23.99 -59.12 42.67
CA ASP A 1024 -24.21 -60.44 43.31
C ASP A 1024 -25.70 -60.78 43.55
N ASP A 1025 -26.58 -59.78 43.56
CA ASP A 1025 -28.04 -59.95 43.64
C ASP A 1025 -28.71 -60.14 42.27
N ASN A 1026 -27.92 -60.38 41.21
CA ASN A 1026 -28.33 -60.47 39.80
C ASN A 1026 -28.95 -59.19 39.21
N SER A 1027 -28.89 -58.06 39.90
CA SER A 1027 -29.30 -56.79 39.29
C SER A 1027 -28.31 -56.38 38.18
N LYS A 1028 -28.85 -56.09 37.00
CA LYS A 1028 -28.07 -55.66 35.84
C LYS A 1028 -28.04 -54.14 35.76
N TYR A 1029 -26.84 -53.60 35.65
CA TYR A 1029 -26.60 -52.19 35.37
C TYR A 1029 -26.03 -52.05 33.97
N GLN A 1030 -26.74 -51.36 33.08
CA GLN A 1030 -26.25 -50.95 31.76
C GLN A 1030 -26.00 -49.43 31.79
N PRO A 1031 -24.75 -48.98 31.97
CA PRO A 1031 -24.42 -47.57 31.96
C PRO A 1031 -24.22 -47.06 30.53
N ASN A 1032 -24.86 -45.95 30.17
CA ASN A 1032 -24.69 -45.31 28.86
C ASN A 1032 -23.25 -44.78 28.68
N ASN A 1033 -22.51 -45.38 27.74
CA ASN A 1033 -21.17 -44.98 27.26
C ASN A 1033 -20.08 -44.84 28.32
N ASN A 1034 -19.30 -45.89 28.60
CA ASN A 1034 -18.07 -45.74 29.38
C ASN A 1034 -16.93 -46.71 29.01
N TRP A 1035 -15.71 -46.19 29.19
CA TRP A 1035 -14.43 -46.88 28.93
C TRP A 1035 -13.58 -46.96 30.21
N ILE A 1036 -12.77 -48.01 30.38
CA ILE A 1036 -11.81 -48.15 31.49
C ILE A 1036 -10.50 -47.42 31.14
N ASN A 1037 -10.01 -46.52 31.99
CA ASN A 1037 -8.80 -45.72 31.72
C ASN A 1037 -7.50 -46.25 32.36
N PHE A 1038 -7.51 -47.19 33.32
CA PHE A 1038 -6.26 -47.69 33.93
C PHE A 1038 -6.34 -49.14 34.42
N ILE A 1039 -5.39 -49.97 33.95
CA ILE A 1039 -5.21 -51.37 34.36
C ILE A 1039 -3.70 -51.68 34.48
N ARG A 1040 -3.27 -52.16 35.65
CA ARG A 1040 -1.97 -52.83 35.88
C ARG A 1040 -2.22 -54.35 35.85
N ILE A 1041 -1.42 -55.08 35.09
CA ILE A 1041 -1.49 -56.56 35.04
C ILE A 1041 -0.22 -57.12 35.69
N GLU A 1042 -0.38 -58.11 36.56
CA GLU A 1042 0.71 -58.84 37.19
C GLU A 1042 0.55 -60.34 36.92
N GLN A 1043 1.65 -61.03 36.59
CA GLN A 1043 1.67 -62.47 36.34
C GLN A 1043 2.21 -63.21 37.57
N LEU A 1044 1.51 -64.27 37.98
CA LEU A 1044 1.89 -65.18 39.07
C LEU A 1044 1.63 -66.61 38.60
N ASP A 1045 2.64 -67.47 38.62
CA ASP A 1045 2.56 -68.90 38.26
C ASP A 1045 1.76 -69.18 36.96
N ASP A 1046 2.15 -68.53 35.85
CA ASP A 1046 1.50 -68.64 34.52
C ASP A 1046 0.03 -68.18 34.42
N GLU A 1047 -0.52 -67.59 35.49
CA GLU A 1047 -1.82 -66.93 35.49
C GLU A 1047 -1.71 -65.40 35.59
N TYR A 1048 -2.65 -64.67 34.98
CA TYR A 1048 -2.64 -63.20 34.92
C TYR A 1048 -3.69 -62.58 35.84
N TYR A 1049 -3.25 -61.63 36.66
CA TYR A 1049 -4.06 -60.89 37.64
C TYR A 1049 -4.13 -59.41 37.29
N LEU A 1050 -5.27 -58.79 37.58
CA LEU A 1050 -5.60 -57.44 37.12
C LEU A 1050 -5.88 -56.51 38.31
N LEU A 1051 -5.11 -55.43 38.43
CA LEU A 1051 -5.11 -54.50 39.57
C LEU A 1051 -5.34 -53.07 39.05
N GLY A 1052 -6.39 -52.39 39.54
CA GLY A 1052 -6.66 -51.01 39.13
C GLY A 1052 -7.97 -50.42 39.67
N ASN A 1053 -8.16 -49.11 39.44
CA ASN A 1053 -9.38 -48.37 39.77
C ASN A 1053 -10.29 -48.28 38.54
N ILE A 1054 -11.57 -48.65 38.68
CA ILE A 1054 -12.57 -48.52 37.60
C ILE A 1054 -13.36 -47.22 37.81
N VAL A 1055 -13.36 -46.35 36.79
CA VAL A 1055 -14.03 -45.04 36.83
C VAL A 1055 -14.93 -44.90 35.60
N GLY A 1056 -16.25 -44.82 35.80
CA GLY A 1056 -17.22 -44.46 34.75
C GLY A 1056 -17.71 -43.02 34.93
N ILE A 1057 -17.89 -42.28 33.82
CA ILE A 1057 -18.40 -40.90 33.83
C ILE A 1057 -19.92 -40.93 33.55
N GLY A 1058 -20.71 -40.40 34.49
CA GLY A 1058 -22.18 -40.41 34.46
C GLY A 1058 -22.78 -41.39 35.46
N ASN A 1059 -23.28 -40.87 36.59
CA ASN A 1059 -23.74 -41.57 37.80
C ASN A 1059 -22.75 -42.61 38.37
N LYS A 1060 -21.82 -42.06 39.17
CA LYS A 1060 -20.65 -42.64 39.85
C LYS A 1060 -20.78 -44.10 40.31
N ILE A 1061 -20.06 -44.99 39.63
CA ILE A 1061 -19.43 -46.16 40.24
C ILE A 1061 -17.92 -45.90 40.24
N VAL A 1062 -17.33 -45.69 41.42
CA VAL A 1062 -15.88 -45.65 41.64
C VAL A 1062 -15.54 -46.84 42.54
N LEU A 1063 -14.94 -47.87 41.97
CA LEU A 1063 -14.45 -49.04 42.70
C LEU A 1063 -12.94 -48.88 42.90
N GLU A 1064 -12.55 -48.57 44.13
CA GLU A 1064 -11.15 -48.49 44.58
C GLU A 1064 -10.78 -49.78 45.30
N ASN A 1065 -9.51 -50.20 45.18
CA ASN A 1065 -8.95 -51.40 45.84
C ASN A 1065 -9.71 -52.69 45.50
N VAL A 1066 -9.58 -53.14 44.26
CA VAL A 1066 -10.35 -54.25 43.72
C VAL A 1066 -9.44 -55.41 43.33
N TYR A 1067 -9.79 -56.64 43.73
CA TYR A 1067 -9.10 -57.87 43.36
C TYR A 1067 -9.89 -58.61 42.28
N VAL A 1068 -9.21 -59.26 41.34
CA VAL A 1068 -9.84 -59.99 40.25
C VAL A 1068 -9.35 -61.44 40.25
N SER A 1069 -10.28 -62.39 40.13
CA SER A 1069 -10.02 -63.83 39.95
C SER A 1069 -9.18 -64.10 38.68
N PRO A 1070 -8.43 -65.21 38.59
CA PRO A 1070 -7.73 -65.62 37.36
C PRO A 1070 -8.63 -65.52 36.13
N ILE A 1071 -8.12 -64.90 35.06
CA ILE A 1071 -8.89 -64.69 33.83
C ILE A 1071 -8.99 -66.02 33.07
N THR A 1072 -10.18 -66.60 33.02
CA THR A 1072 -10.46 -67.77 32.16
C THR A 1072 -10.82 -67.29 30.76
N LEU A 1073 -9.93 -67.48 29.80
CA LEU A 1073 -10.04 -66.92 28.45
C LEU A 1073 -10.80 -67.89 27.52
N ASN A 1074 -12.09 -67.67 27.30
CA ASN A 1074 -12.87 -68.33 26.23
C ASN A 1074 -13.30 -67.32 25.15
N SER A 1075 -13.40 -67.81 23.91
CA SER A 1075 -13.38 -67.02 22.67
C SER A 1075 -14.64 -66.22 22.33
N GLU A 1076 -15.74 -66.34 23.08
CA GLU A 1076 -17.02 -65.69 22.70
C GLU A 1076 -17.64 -64.75 23.75
N GLU A 1077 -17.42 -64.94 25.05
CA GLU A 1077 -17.71 -63.92 26.09
C GLU A 1077 -16.73 -64.08 27.27
N SER A 1078 -15.99 -63.03 27.63
CA SER A 1078 -15.10 -63.04 28.80
C SER A 1078 -15.78 -62.36 29.98
N ALA A 1079 -16.10 -63.14 31.02
CA ALA A 1079 -16.64 -62.66 32.29
C ALA A 1079 -15.52 -62.56 33.33
N ILE A 1080 -15.36 -61.38 33.93
CA ILE A 1080 -14.34 -61.10 34.93
C ILE A 1080 -15.02 -60.96 36.31
N LYS A 1081 -14.60 -61.78 37.28
CA LYS A 1081 -15.06 -61.72 38.67
C LYS A 1081 -14.21 -60.73 39.47
N ILE A 1082 -14.86 -59.69 39.96
CA ILE A 1082 -14.25 -58.53 40.60
C ILE A 1082 -14.69 -58.48 42.07
N TYR A 1083 -13.76 -58.26 42.99
CA TYR A 1083 -13.98 -58.28 44.43
C TYR A 1083 -13.54 -56.94 45.03
N ARG A 1084 -14.45 -56.18 45.62
CA ARG A 1084 -14.10 -54.89 46.23
C ARG A 1084 -13.69 -55.09 47.68
N ILE A 1085 -12.43 -54.76 47.99
CA ILE A 1085 -11.82 -55.04 49.29
C ILE A 1085 -12.45 -54.21 50.41
N LYS A 1086 -12.85 -52.97 50.12
CA LYS A 1086 -13.38 -52.04 51.13
C LYS A 1086 -14.72 -52.49 51.75
N ASP A 1087 -15.50 -53.27 51.03
CA ASP A 1087 -16.86 -53.66 51.44
C ASP A 1087 -17.16 -55.15 51.23
N ASN A 1088 -16.15 -55.94 50.85
CA ASN A 1088 -16.18 -57.39 50.69
C ASN A 1088 -17.31 -57.92 49.77
N LYS A 1089 -17.71 -57.14 48.76
CA LYS A 1089 -18.73 -57.48 47.77
C LYS A 1089 -18.11 -58.00 46.47
N LYS A 1090 -18.77 -58.97 45.82
CA LYS A 1090 -18.33 -59.51 44.53
C LYS A 1090 -19.19 -58.91 43.41
N TYR A 1091 -18.58 -58.82 42.23
CA TYR A 1091 -19.15 -58.21 41.03
C TYR A 1091 -18.76 -59.07 39.83
N ASN A 1092 -19.68 -59.29 38.90
CA ASN A 1092 -19.40 -59.98 37.64
C ASN A 1092 -19.44 -58.97 36.49
N LEU A 1093 -18.32 -58.83 35.78
CA LEU A 1093 -18.17 -57.86 34.69
C LEU A 1093 -18.08 -58.60 33.35
N LYS A 1094 -18.99 -58.33 32.42
CA LYS A 1094 -18.93 -58.89 31.07
C LYS A 1094 -18.36 -57.87 30.09
N LEU A 1095 -17.31 -58.24 29.37
CA LEU A 1095 -16.63 -57.38 28.40
C LEU A 1095 -17.08 -57.64 26.97
N GLU A 1096 -17.12 -56.58 26.16
CA GLU A 1096 -17.64 -56.63 24.79
C GLU A 1096 -16.61 -57.13 23.76
N ASN A 1097 -15.31 -57.09 24.07
CA ASN A 1097 -14.22 -57.40 23.15
C ASN A 1097 -13.06 -58.18 23.83
N GLY A 1098 -13.34 -59.38 24.39
CA GLY A 1098 -12.33 -60.21 25.08
C GLY A 1098 -11.09 -60.54 24.24
N LEU A 1099 -11.26 -60.72 22.92
CA LEU A 1099 -10.18 -61.03 21.95
C LEU A 1099 -9.11 -59.94 21.83
N LYS A 1100 -9.42 -58.66 22.10
CA LYS A 1100 -8.44 -57.55 22.03
C LYS A 1100 -7.51 -57.47 23.24
N ILE A 1101 -7.95 -57.98 24.39
CA ILE A 1101 -7.09 -58.14 25.57
C ILE A 1101 -6.17 -59.35 25.35
N LEU A 1102 -6.71 -60.42 24.77
CA LEU A 1102 -5.94 -61.60 24.39
C LEU A 1102 -4.80 -61.27 23.41
N SER A 1103 -5.06 -60.45 22.38
CA SER A 1103 -4.01 -60.06 21.41
C SER A 1103 -2.94 -59.14 22.00
N ALA A 1104 -3.30 -58.32 23.00
CA ALA A 1104 -2.36 -57.48 23.73
C ALA A 1104 -1.51 -58.29 24.72
N ILE A 1105 -2.05 -59.36 25.31
CA ILE A 1105 -1.30 -60.29 26.19
C ILE A 1105 -0.41 -61.22 25.34
N LEU A 1106 -0.90 -61.70 24.19
CA LEU A 1106 -0.14 -62.58 23.29
C LEU A 1106 1.00 -61.84 22.56
N SER A 1107 0.87 -60.54 22.30
CA SER A 1107 1.97 -59.73 21.74
C SER A 1107 3.04 -59.35 22.78
N MET A 1108 2.86 -59.75 24.05
CA MET A 1108 3.82 -59.58 25.15
C MET A 1108 4.66 -60.84 25.43
N LYS A 1109 4.47 -61.94 24.69
CA LYS A 1109 5.32 -63.14 24.76
C LYS A 1109 6.54 -63.03 23.86
#